data_AF-A0A6G9QI04-F1
#
_entry.id   AF-A0A6G9QI04-F1
#
_cell.length_a   1.000
_cell.length_b   1.000
_cell.length_c   1.000
_cell.angle_alpha   90.00
_cell.angle_beta   90.00
_cell.angle_gamma   90.00
#
_symmetry.space_group_name_H-M   'P 1'
#
loop_
_entity.id
_entity.type
_entity.pdbx_description
1 polymer ?
#
loop_
_entity_poly.entity_id
_entity_poly.type
_entity_poly.pdbx_seq_one_letter_code
_entity_poly.pdbx_strand_id
1 'polypeptide(L)'
;MMKRFNFNTTAKAVFSAGILSFALAGCGSDGKDGEDGPDAPYGVDIKSATTLKAKITHAAVTDGIVSVDFSLENANGIAVIGLEEFTDINTLGFGIAKLDALQKRTLVDTTAPDEPASRKGTKPTQWTSYINSVKTPNEAHIPEGFEALATEQIQASIETSCKTDCITMLSAGEYRYTFSKALSDYDQIDGLNTEYNPELVHRVTLELRPTSKTQNATLINTHFDFVPALDREATPEETRNLVNLQESCIRCHSDNYEHAWAPKLAMHGTKRTEIENCVVCHTTYSGDPETQATLDFGSMLHRIHQGTYVMAGYGGSVHDYTDVTFPAGDGCQSCHIQGEDAPAQADNFFYHRQEACASCHMAEFNPVDQKAWFTPPENQKDRGFVGNYFHYYATPEMDGVPGADVRSHFVAGDCSACHADDSNPMGAAKFHTAKATETINVRDAYAYEVSNGTYDADKGELTFALTWDKATLPHQDTSISSFYINIQAFDGVEFVMGPRPSSGPLGRNEGRISVDLTSVETNEYLTAAADGNTITYTLSGIGAPHTQIMDLKQGFIDGKLSVCAQAPDQTPESASLVDCATMAESNANFTVYVGSNKASFSEDGSDIAMRAMVASEAKCASCHEKQADFSESHSYKYAGAPDNSCRACHASEPNTAVKLADGSCVACHNGAPAHAIKAFDRGFDFKVLIHGLHADKRTGYYNPNKAKGDITFPNHYGDCAVCHDKGQLTMTNLGNKPAFAAADGEYSPTVAACASCHAPTAAGKEAAVQHFIANGGVYQGTAGEYVPGSESCATCHAEGKAYGIDKVHPVNYK
;
A
#
# COMPACT_ATOMS: atom_id res chain seq x y z
N MET A 1 36.26 -31.93 9.28
CA MET A 1 37.32 -32.73 8.63
C MET A 1 36.83 -33.20 7.27
N MET A 2 37.69 -33.05 6.26
CA MET A 2 37.45 -33.15 4.82
C MET A 2 37.17 -34.57 4.30
N LYS A 3 36.33 -34.68 3.25
CA LYS A 3 36.67 -35.05 1.84
C LYS A 3 35.37 -35.50 1.12
N ARG A 4 34.83 -34.76 0.13
CA ARG A 4 35.25 -34.53 -1.28
C ARG A 4 34.85 -35.64 -2.27
N PHE A 5 33.85 -35.33 -3.11
CA PHE A 5 33.86 -35.29 -4.60
C PHE A 5 34.42 -36.47 -5.44
N ASN A 6 33.69 -36.97 -6.48
CA ASN A 6 33.70 -36.44 -7.87
C ASN A 6 33.15 -37.39 -8.97
N PHE A 7 32.43 -36.76 -9.92
CA PHE A 7 32.21 -36.93 -11.38
C PHE A 7 32.55 -38.20 -12.20
N ASN A 8 31.55 -38.61 -13.01
CA ASN A 8 31.47 -38.67 -14.49
C ASN A 8 32.63 -39.21 -15.36
N THR A 9 32.38 -40.19 -16.24
CA THR A 9 32.73 -40.17 -17.71
C THR A 9 32.36 -41.46 -18.48
N THR A 10 31.51 -41.30 -19.50
CA THR A 10 31.71 -41.56 -20.95
C THR A 10 32.30 -42.87 -21.51
N ALA A 11 31.43 -43.57 -22.25
CA ALA A 11 31.53 -44.22 -23.59
C ALA A 11 32.53 -45.35 -23.92
N LYS A 12 32.00 -46.40 -24.60
CA LYS A 12 32.42 -46.96 -25.91
C LYS A 12 31.61 -48.21 -26.27
N ALA A 13 30.95 -48.24 -27.45
CA ALA A 13 31.31 -49.06 -28.64
C ALA A 13 30.72 -50.51 -28.60
N VAL A 14 30.24 -51.21 -29.64
CA VAL A 14 30.27 -51.10 -31.11
C VAL A 14 29.53 -52.33 -31.76
N PHE A 15 29.16 -52.23 -33.06
CA PHE A 15 28.88 -53.26 -34.11
C PHE A 15 27.55 -54.06 -34.17
N SER A 16 26.84 -53.97 -35.30
CA SER A 16 26.91 -54.97 -36.40
C SER A 16 26.14 -54.53 -37.67
N ALA A 17 26.67 -54.94 -38.82
CA ALA A 17 26.35 -54.52 -40.18
C ALA A 17 25.61 -55.60 -40.98
N GLY A 18 25.00 -55.22 -42.11
CA GLY A 18 24.51 -56.12 -43.15
C GLY A 18 24.38 -55.40 -44.50
N ILE A 19 25.10 -55.90 -45.50
CA ILE A 19 25.49 -55.33 -46.81
C ILE A 19 24.54 -55.79 -47.94
N LEU A 20 24.30 -54.96 -48.97
CA LEU A 20 24.28 -55.41 -50.37
C LEU A 20 24.62 -54.25 -51.35
N SER A 21 25.26 -54.62 -52.47
CA SER A 21 26.33 -53.88 -53.13
C SER A 21 25.97 -53.13 -54.44
N PHE A 22 26.82 -52.14 -54.75
CA PHE A 22 27.19 -51.51 -56.04
C PHE A 22 26.86 -52.24 -57.36
N ALA A 23 26.40 -51.48 -58.38
CA ALA A 23 27.27 -50.83 -59.39
C ALA A 23 26.46 -50.28 -60.59
N LEU A 24 26.66 -49.00 -60.94
CA LEU A 24 26.94 -48.55 -62.32
C LEU A 24 27.16 -47.03 -62.34
N ALA A 25 28.39 -46.64 -62.70
CA ALA A 25 28.80 -45.28 -62.96
C ALA A 25 28.39 -44.84 -64.38
N GLY A 26 28.00 -43.58 -64.54
CA GLY A 26 27.91 -42.93 -65.86
C GLY A 26 27.17 -41.60 -65.86
N CYS A 27 27.90 -40.51 -66.16
CA CYS A 27 27.47 -39.14 -66.45
C CYS A 27 26.86 -38.36 -65.27
N GLY A 28 27.16 -37.10 -65.01
CA GLY A 28 27.97 -36.06 -65.65
C GLY A 28 27.76 -34.84 -64.75
N SER A 29 28.78 -34.00 -64.57
CA SER A 29 28.66 -32.82 -63.72
C SER A 29 27.77 -31.77 -64.40
N ASP A 30 26.65 -31.40 -63.77
CA ASP A 30 26.00 -30.12 -64.03
C ASP A 30 25.31 -29.58 -62.77
N GLY A 31 25.70 -28.37 -62.40
CA GLY A 31 25.13 -27.63 -61.28
C GLY A 31 26.19 -27.24 -60.28
N LYS A 32 26.64 -25.97 -60.34
CA LYS A 32 27.13 -25.33 -59.13
C LYS A 32 25.97 -25.35 -58.15
N ASP A 33 26.19 -25.83 -56.93
CA ASP A 33 25.28 -25.55 -55.82
C ASP A 33 25.06 -24.03 -55.82
N GLY A 34 23.82 -23.60 -56.01
CA GLY A 34 23.48 -22.19 -55.86
C GLY A 34 23.88 -21.76 -54.46
N GLU A 35 24.37 -20.54 -54.30
CA GLU A 35 24.58 -20.00 -52.95
C GLU A 35 23.27 -20.12 -52.18
N ASP A 36 23.34 -20.68 -50.97
CA ASP A 36 22.22 -20.65 -50.04
C ASP A 36 21.72 -19.21 -49.95
N GLY A 37 20.42 -19.01 -50.18
CA GLY A 37 19.81 -17.69 -49.99
C GLY A 37 20.10 -17.23 -48.56
N PRO A 38 20.25 -15.91 -48.31
CA PRO A 38 20.53 -15.43 -46.96
C PRO A 38 19.48 -15.95 -46.00
N ASP A 39 19.92 -16.57 -44.90
CA ASP A 39 19.04 -17.03 -43.82
C ASP A 39 18.14 -15.86 -43.39
N ALA A 40 16.83 -15.99 -43.60
CA ALA A 40 15.89 -15.02 -43.09
C ALA A 40 16.00 -15.03 -41.55
N PRO A 41 16.00 -13.86 -40.88
CA PRO A 41 16.06 -13.81 -39.43
C PRO A 41 14.89 -14.62 -38.84
N TYR A 42 15.22 -15.72 -38.14
CA TYR A 42 14.23 -16.56 -37.47
C TYR A 42 13.61 -15.76 -36.30
N GLY A 43 12.30 -15.51 -36.36
CA GLY A 43 11.58 -14.75 -35.33
C GLY A 43 10.07 -14.68 -35.57
N VAL A 44 9.34 -14.13 -34.60
CA VAL A 44 7.90 -13.86 -34.71
C VAL A 44 7.70 -12.43 -35.19
N ASP A 45 6.96 -12.22 -36.27
CA ASP A 45 6.62 -10.86 -36.74
C ASP A 45 5.78 -10.12 -35.68
N ILE A 46 6.15 -8.87 -35.39
CA ILE A 46 5.49 -8.02 -34.38
C ILE A 46 3.97 -7.88 -34.58
N LYS A 47 3.47 -7.93 -35.82
CA LYS A 47 2.02 -7.92 -36.14
C LYS A 47 1.29 -9.14 -35.56
N SER A 48 2.01 -10.26 -35.48
CA SER A 48 1.48 -11.54 -35.00
C SER A 48 1.78 -11.81 -33.52
N ALA A 49 2.77 -11.12 -32.94
CA ALA A 49 3.12 -11.26 -31.53
C ALA A 49 1.93 -10.90 -30.62
N THR A 50 1.68 -11.75 -29.61
CA THR A 50 0.63 -11.55 -28.60
C THR A 50 1.17 -11.00 -27.29
N THR A 51 2.49 -11.01 -27.12
CA THR A 51 3.21 -10.54 -25.93
C THR A 51 4.51 -9.90 -26.39
N LEU A 52 4.97 -8.86 -25.73
CA LEU A 52 6.26 -8.22 -25.99
C LEU A 52 7.03 -8.02 -24.68
N LYS A 53 8.33 -8.23 -24.73
CA LYS A 53 9.31 -7.90 -23.69
C LYS A 53 10.49 -7.23 -24.38
N ALA A 54 10.98 -6.14 -23.79
CA ALA A 54 12.20 -5.51 -24.26
C ALA A 54 13.21 -5.39 -23.13
N LYS A 55 14.49 -5.44 -23.49
CA LYS A 55 15.60 -5.14 -22.61
C LYS A 55 16.58 -4.25 -23.35
N ILE A 56 16.89 -3.08 -22.81
CA ILE A 56 17.99 -2.27 -23.32
C ILE A 56 19.30 -2.96 -22.93
N THR A 57 20.17 -3.19 -23.91
CA THR A 57 21.41 -3.97 -23.77
C THR A 57 22.65 -3.09 -23.75
N HIS A 58 22.60 -1.93 -24.40
CA HIS A 58 23.69 -0.96 -24.43
C HIS A 58 23.17 0.44 -24.75
N ALA A 59 23.85 1.47 -24.24
CA ALA A 59 23.63 2.85 -24.63
C ALA A 59 24.97 3.58 -24.69
N ALA A 60 25.12 4.45 -25.69
CA ALA A 60 26.34 5.24 -25.89
C ALA A 60 26.01 6.64 -26.41
N VAL A 61 26.94 7.57 -26.18
CA VAL A 61 26.86 8.95 -26.69
C VAL A 61 28.09 9.21 -27.55
N THR A 62 27.88 9.36 -28.86
CA THR A 62 28.95 9.64 -29.84
C THR A 62 28.64 10.96 -30.54
N ASP A 63 29.59 11.90 -30.51
CA ASP A 63 29.42 13.26 -31.07
C ASP A 63 28.15 13.97 -30.55
N GLY A 64 27.80 13.72 -29.29
CA GLY A 64 26.60 14.25 -28.63
C GLY A 64 25.30 13.55 -29.00
N ILE A 65 25.30 12.59 -29.93
CA ILE A 65 24.12 11.82 -30.33
C ILE A 65 24.06 10.52 -29.52
N VAL A 66 22.89 10.25 -28.95
CA VAL A 66 22.65 9.04 -28.16
C VAL A 66 22.18 7.90 -29.06
N SER A 67 22.76 6.72 -28.88
CA SER A 67 22.31 5.46 -29.49
C SER A 67 21.99 4.43 -28.41
N VAL A 68 20.90 3.69 -28.57
CA VAL A 68 20.38 2.72 -27.61
C VAL A 68 20.11 1.40 -28.31
N ASP A 69 20.82 0.35 -27.91
CA ASP A 69 20.59 -1.01 -28.38
C ASP A 69 19.64 -1.74 -27.44
N PHE A 70 18.67 -2.47 -28.00
CA PHE A 70 17.71 -3.21 -27.21
C PHE A 70 17.25 -4.48 -27.93
N SER A 71 16.99 -5.52 -27.13
CA SER A 71 16.34 -6.74 -27.58
C SER A 71 14.82 -6.60 -27.47
N LEU A 72 14.10 -7.27 -28.37
CA LEU A 72 12.66 -7.41 -28.37
C LEU A 72 12.28 -8.89 -28.57
N GLU A 73 11.58 -9.43 -27.59
CA GLU A 73 11.19 -10.84 -27.53
C GLU A 73 9.71 -10.98 -27.15
N ASN A 74 9.13 -12.14 -27.39
CA ASN A 74 7.84 -12.51 -26.82
C ASN A 74 8.01 -13.15 -25.43
N ALA A 75 6.91 -13.49 -24.75
CA ALA A 75 6.95 -14.08 -23.41
C ALA A 75 7.70 -15.43 -23.33
N ASN A 76 7.88 -16.12 -24.48
CA ASN A 76 8.60 -17.38 -24.60
C ASN A 76 10.10 -17.19 -24.94
N GLY A 77 10.58 -15.94 -25.01
CA GLY A 77 11.98 -15.62 -25.35
C GLY A 77 12.30 -15.77 -26.84
N ILE A 78 11.29 -15.77 -27.72
CA ILE A 78 11.52 -15.80 -29.17
C ILE A 78 11.65 -14.36 -29.67
N ALA A 79 12.70 -14.09 -30.44
CA ALA A 79 12.96 -12.81 -31.10
C ALA A 79 11.73 -12.30 -31.86
N VAL A 80 11.41 -11.02 -31.69
CA VAL A 80 10.33 -10.32 -32.39
C VAL A 80 10.91 -9.43 -33.47
N ILE A 81 10.52 -9.66 -34.72
CA ILE A 81 11.06 -9.00 -35.92
C ILE A 81 10.06 -8.01 -36.54
N GLY A 82 10.57 -7.06 -37.32
CA GLY A 82 9.78 -6.12 -38.13
C GLY A 82 9.30 -4.86 -37.40
N LEU A 83 9.92 -4.49 -36.28
CA LEU A 83 9.59 -3.24 -35.55
C LEU A 83 9.94 -1.99 -36.37
N GLU A 84 11.04 -2.02 -37.11
CA GLU A 84 11.58 -0.91 -37.91
C GLU A 84 10.65 -0.44 -39.03
N GLU A 85 9.76 -1.31 -39.51
CA GLU A 85 8.73 -0.97 -40.51
C GLU A 85 7.32 -0.93 -39.90
N PHE A 86 7.18 -1.05 -38.58
CA PHE A 86 5.89 -1.21 -37.94
C PHE A 86 5.19 0.13 -37.70
N THR A 87 4.18 0.43 -38.52
CA THR A 87 3.47 1.72 -38.46
C THR A 87 2.35 1.77 -37.42
N ASP A 88 1.91 0.63 -36.92
CA ASP A 88 0.71 0.50 -36.09
C ASP A 88 1.07 0.60 -34.59
N ILE A 89 1.59 1.77 -34.20
CA ILE A 89 2.15 2.04 -32.88
C ILE A 89 1.35 3.14 -32.17
N ASN A 90 0.87 2.83 -30.96
CA ASN A 90 0.16 3.77 -30.11
C ASN A 90 1.15 4.72 -29.41
N THR A 91 2.18 4.14 -28.78
CA THR A 91 3.31 4.89 -28.24
C THR A 91 4.62 4.21 -28.60
N LEU A 92 5.62 5.01 -28.95
CA LEU A 92 7.03 4.62 -29.04
C LEU A 92 7.82 5.87 -28.71
N GLY A 93 8.53 5.85 -27.59
CA GLY A 93 9.31 7.00 -27.14
C GLY A 93 10.52 6.60 -26.32
N PHE A 94 11.56 7.42 -26.43
CA PHE A 94 12.82 7.25 -25.71
C PHE A 94 13.14 8.49 -24.89
N GLY A 95 13.47 8.28 -23.61
CA GLY A 95 13.94 9.33 -22.71
C GLY A 95 15.45 9.26 -22.50
N ILE A 96 16.06 10.40 -22.18
CA ILE A 96 17.46 10.49 -21.76
C ILE A 96 17.60 11.54 -20.65
N ALA A 97 18.20 11.14 -19.53
CA ALA A 97 18.46 12.01 -18.39
C ALA A 97 19.85 11.75 -17.80
N LYS A 98 20.43 12.76 -17.15
CA LYS A 98 21.65 12.63 -16.33
C LYS A 98 21.30 12.70 -14.85
N LEU A 99 22.06 11.98 -14.02
CA LEU A 99 21.99 12.05 -12.57
C LEU A 99 23.03 13.07 -12.08
N ASP A 100 22.56 14.21 -11.59
CA ASP A 100 23.42 15.36 -11.28
C ASP A 100 22.93 16.11 -10.02
N ALA A 101 23.54 17.23 -9.70
CA ALA A 101 23.10 18.12 -8.62
C ALA A 101 21.63 18.58 -8.83
N LEU A 102 20.88 18.63 -7.72
CA LEU A 102 19.49 19.08 -7.68
C LEU A 102 19.29 20.42 -8.39
N GLN A 103 18.47 20.41 -9.44
CA GLN A 103 17.89 21.57 -10.13
C GLN A 103 16.55 21.93 -9.45
N LYS A 104 16.28 23.22 -9.22
CA LYS A 104 15.06 23.65 -8.52
C LYS A 104 13.95 24.08 -9.49
N ARG A 105 12.70 23.91 -9.07
CA ARG A 105 11.56 24.49 -9.74
C ARG A 105 11.50 26.00 -9.54
N THR A 106 11.17 26.72 -10.59
CA THR A 106 10.90 28.16 -10.54
C THR A 106 9.50 28.39 -9.96
N LEU A 107 9.43 29.16 -8.87
CA LEU A 107 8.16 29.58 -8.27
C LEU A 107 7.79 30.98 -8.77
N VAL A 108 6.52 31.36 -8.62
CA VAL A 108 6.07 32.74 -8.87
C VAL A 108 6.88 33.70 -7.98
N ASP A 109 7.31 34.82 -8.56
CA ASP A 109 8.00 35.93 -7.84
C ASP A 109 9.42 35.60 -7.32
N THR A 110 10.05 34.51 -7.79
CA THR A 110 11.46 34.24 -7.46
C THR A 110 12.42 35.00 -8.38
N THR A 111 13.24 35.88 -7.81
CA THR A 111 14.32 36.61 -8.53
C THR A 111 15.73 36.27 -8.04
N ALA A 112 15.85 35.44 -6.99
CA ALA A 112 17.14 35.07 -6.42
C ALA A 112 17.81 33.94 -7.23
N PRO A 113 19.09 34.09 -7.64
CA PRO A 113 19.84 33.01 -8.28
C PRO A 113 19.99 31.81 -7.33
N ASP A 114 19.83 30.59 -7.83
CA ASP A 114 20.14 29.37 -7.08
C ASP A 114 21.65 29.11 -7.11
N GLU A 115 22.29 29.11 -5.94
CA GLU A 115 23.74 28.89 -5.79
C GLU A 115 23.99 27.53 -5.10
N PRO A 116 24.28 26.45 -5.86
CA PRO A 116 24.43 25.09 -5.32
C PRO A 116 25.49 24.97 -4.21
N ALA A 117 26.57 25.76 -4.30
CA ALA A 117 27.69 25.75 -3.34
C ALA A 117 27.32 26.23 -1.92
N SER A 118 26.10 26.75 -1.73
CA SER A 118 25.62 27.27 -0.44
C SER A 118 24.79 26.27 0.40
N ARG A 119 24.55 25.06 -0.13
CA ARG A 119 23.65 24.06 0.48
C ARG A 119 24.37 23.30 1.60
N LYS A 120 23.78 23.27 2.80
CA LYS A 120 24.30 22.56 3.99
C LYS A 120 23.83 21.09 4.01
N GLY A 121 24.72 20.16 4.35
CA GLY A 121 24.42 18.73 4.50
C GLY A 121 24.37 17.98 3.17
N THR A 122 24.23 16.66 3.24
CA THR A 122 24.15 15.81 2.04
C THR A 122 22.89 16.15 1.23
N LYS A 123 23.07 16.25 -0.09
CA LYS A 123 22.00 16.46 -1.06
C LYS A 123 22.02 15.34 -2.09
N PRO A 124 21.01 14.47 -2.12
CA PRO A 124 20.94 13.41 -3.13
C PRO A 124 20.94 14.00 -4.52
N THR A 125 21.68 13.35 -5.41
CA THR A 125 21.61 13.61 -6.86
C THR A 125 20.18 13.42 -7.37
N GLN A 126 19.83 14.13 -8.43
CA GLN A 126 18.50 14.17 -9.02
C GLN A 126 18.59 14.00 -10.53
N TRP A 127 17.55 13.38 -11.10
CA TRP A 127 17.43 13.24 -12.55
C TRP A 127 17.16 14.59 -13.19
N THR A 128 17.97 14.92 -14.20
CA THR A 128 17.77 16.06 -15.10
C THR A 128 17.63 15.52 -16.51
N SER A 129 16.44 15.65 -17.10
CA SER A 129 16.21 15.28 -18.50
C SER A 129 16.96 16.25 -19.42
N TYR A 130 17.47 15.75 -20.54
CA TYR A 130 17.98 16.62 -21.61
C TYR A 130 16.85 17.22 -22.46
N ILE A 131 15.66 16.62 -22.40
CA ILE A 131 14.52 16.99 -23.22
C ILE A 131 13.51 17.70 -22.33
N ASN A 132 13.42 19.02 -22.48
CA ASN A 132 12.52 19.87 -21.68
C ASN A 132 11.82 20.89 -22.57
N SER A 133 10.73 21.44 -22.06
CA SER A 133 10.08 22.62 -22.66
C SER A 133 9.47 23.50 -21.59
N VAL A 134 9.43 24.81 -21.84
CA VAL A 134 8.63 25.75 -21.04
C VAL A 134 7.18 25.65 -21.51
N LYS A 135 6.25 25.45 -20.58
CA LYS A 135 4.82 25.47 -20.83
C LYS A 135 4.23 26.76 -20.29
N THR A 136 3.52 27.48 -21.15
CA THR A 136 2.70 28.64 -20.78
C THR A 136 1.31 28.16 -20.36
N PRO A 137 0.69 28.75 -19.32
CA PRO A 137 -0.66 28.38 -18.91
C PRO A 137 -1.66 28.61 -20.03
N ASN A 138 -2.58 27.66 -20.21
CA ASN A 138 -3.77 27.84 -21.01
C ASN A 138 -4.88 28.38 -20.11
N GLU A 139 -5.26 29.65 -20.29
CA GLU A 139 -6.30 30.33 -19.51
C GLU A 139 -7.63 29.56 -19.43
N ALA A 140 -7.99 28.80 -20.48
CA ALA A 140 -9.22 28.02 -20.50
C ALA A 140 -9.15 26.72 -19.68
N HIS A 141 -7.96 26.31 -19.25
CA HIS A 141 -7.73 25.07 -18.49
C HIS A 141 -7.39 25.34 -17.01
N ILE A 142 -7.29 26.61 -16.61
CA ILE A 142 -7.01 26.96 -15.22
C ILE A 142 -8.24 26.58 -14.37
N PRO A 143 -8.09 25.73 -13.34
CA PRO A 143 -9.17 25.44 -12.42
C PRO A 143 -9.56 26.67 -11.60
N GLU A 144 -10.82 26.77 -11.20
CA GLU A 144 -11.30 27.87 -10.36
C GLU A 144 -10.44 28.00 -9.08
N GLY A 145 -9.97 29.23 -8.79
CA GLY A 145 -9.15 29.53 -7.62
C GLY A 145 -7.64 29.46 -7.87
N PHE A 146 -7.19 29.02 -9.05
CA PHE A 146 -5.77 28.92 -9.40
C PHE A 146 -5.27 30.06 -10.31
N GLU A 147 -6.11 31.03 -10.66
CA GLU A 147 -5.80 32.09 -11.62
C GLU A 147 -4.59 32.94 -11.21
N ALA A 148 -4.40 33.14 -9.90
CA ALA A 148 -3.27 33.90 -9.38
C ALA A 148 -1.95 33.09 -9.34
N LEU A 149 -2.04 31.76 -9.40
CA LEU A 149 -0.90 30.83 -9.37
C LEU A 149 -0.39 30.47 -10.77
N ALA A 150 -1.27 30.54 -11.77
CA ALA A 150 -0.96 30.17 -13.14
C ALA A 150 0.27 30.96 -13.67
N THR A 151 1.31 30.23 -14.05
CA THR A 151 2.58 30.81 -14.51
C THR A 151 3.31 29.84 -15.43
N GLU A 152 4.29 30.32 -16.18
CA GLU A 152 5.13 29.43 -16.97
C GLU A 152 5.86 28.43 -16.07
N GLN A 153 5.89 27.16 -16.48
CA GLN A 153 6.58 26.08 -15.78
C GLN A 153 7.40 25.25 -16.76
N ILE A 154 8.55 24.75 -16.30
CA ILE A 154 9.35 23.79 -17.06
C ILE A 154 8.67 22.41 -16.94
N GLN A 155 8.66 21.64 -18.01
CA GLN A 155 8.29 20.23 -17.99
C GLN A 155 9.31 19.40 -18.75
N ALA A 156 9.89 18.42 -18.07
CA ALA A 156 10.71 17.39 -18.69
C ALA A 156 9.85 16.45 -19.54
N SER A 157 10.43 15.93 -20.62
CA SER A 157 9.75 15.07 -21.58
C SER A 157 10.71 14.01 -22.14
N ILE A 158 10.24 13.29 -23.16
CA ILE A 158 10.95 12.26 -23.90
C ILE A 158 10.76 12.49 -25.42
N GLU A 159 11.61 11.89 -26.25
CA GLU A 159 11.48 11.94 -27.69
C GLU A 159 10.40 10.94 -28.15
N THR A 160 9.34 11.44 -28.80
CA THR A 160 8.19 10.62 -29.26
C THR A 160 7.85 10.84 -30.73
N SER A 161 8.56 11.74 -31.41
CA SER A 161 8.30 12.11 -32.80
C SER A 161 8.98 11.20 -33.82
N CYS A 162 10.21 10.72 -33.55
CA CYS A 162 10.98 9.96 -34.54
C CYS A 162 10.47 8.52 -34.71
N LYS A 163 10.06 7.87 -33.62
CA LYS A 163 9.48 6.51 -33.63
C LYS A 163 10.36 5.53 -34.41
N THR A 164 9.80 4.84 -35.39
CA THR A 164 10.48 3.83 -36.21
C THR A 164 11.51 4.42 -37.17
N ASP A 165 11.41 5.70 -37.53
CA ASP A 165 12.38 6.36 -38.44
C ASP A 165 13.78 6.42 -37.81
N CYS A 166 13.86 6.34 -36.48
CA CYS A 166 15.11 6.28 -35.72
C CYS A 166 15.54 4.86 -35.34
N ILE A 167 14.81 3.82 -35.78
CA ILE A 167 15.12 2.42 -35.47
C ILE A 167 15.88 1.78 -36.64
N THR A 168 16.96 1.06 -36.34
CA THR A 168 17.66 0.17 -37.26
C THR A 168 17.71 -1.23 -36.67
N MET A 169 17.30 -2.25 -37.44
CA MET A 169 17.47 -3.64 -37.04
C MET A 169 18.95 -4.04 -37.15
N LEU A 170 19.52 -4.54 -36.05
CA LEU A 170 20.91 -5.01 -35.99
C LEU A 170 20.98 -6.51 -36.33
N SER A 171 20.07 -7.29 -35.74
CA SER A 171 19.88 -8.72 -36.01
C SER A 171 18.48 -9.16 -35.58
N ALA A 172 18.13 -10.45 -35.68
CA ALA A 172 16.80 -10.95 -35.32
C ALA A 172 16.44 -10.59 -33.87
N GLY A 173 15.47 -9.69 -33.67
CA GLY A 173 15.04 -9.24 -32.36
C GLY A 173 15.94 -8.19 -31.69
N GLU A 174 17.04 -7.78 -32.33
CA GLU A 174 17.96 -6.76 -31.81
C GLU A 174 17.88 -5.50 -32.64
N TYR A 175 17.67 -4.36 -31.98
CA TYR A 175 17.43 -3.07 -32.60
C TYR A 175 18.30 -1.99 -31.99
N ARG A 176 18.62 -0.98 -32.79
CA ARG A 176 19.23 0.29 -32.35
C ARG A 176 18.26 1.42 -32.57
N TYR A 177 18.00 2.20 -31.53
CA TYR A 177 17.39 3.52 -31.63
C TYR A 177 18.49 4.59 -31.60
N THR A 178 18.52 5.48 -32.60
CA THR A 178 19.43 6.63 -32.62
C THR A 178 18.61 7.89 -32.43
N PHE A 179 18.86 8.67 -31.36
CA PHE A 179 18.13 9.91 -31.11
C PHE A 179 18.27 10.88 -32.28
N SER A 180 17.18 11.61 -32.57
CA SER A 180 17.11 12.48 -33.76
C SER A 180 17.98 13.74 -33.68
N LYS A 181 18.47 14.08 -32.48
CA LYS A 181 19.26 15.28 -32.19
C LYS A 181 20.44 14.95 -31.30
N ALA A 182 21.51 15.75 -31.41
CA ALA A 182 22.53 15.77 -30.37
C ALA A 182 21.97 16.40 -29.09
N LEU A 183 22.51 16.02 -27.93
CA LEU A 183 22.06 16.51 -26.62
C LEU A 183 22.13 18.05 -26.51
N SER A 184 23.09 18.68 -27.19
CA SER A 184 23.26 20.14 -27.26
C SER A 184 22.19 20.86 -28.09
N ASP A 185 21.44 20.13 -28.91
CA ASP A 185 20.51 20.69 -29.90
C ASP A 185 19.05 20.67 -29.40
N TYR A 186 18.81 20.15 -28.19
CA TYR A 186 17.55 20.34 -27.47
C TYR A 186 17.48 21.77 -26.89
N ASP A 187 16.26 22.23 -26.61
CA ASP A 187 16.02 23.60 -26.11
C ASP A 187 16.75 23.81 -24.78
N GLN A 188 17.62 24.82 -24.74
CA GLN A 188 18.34 25.22 -23.53
C GLN A 188 17.48 26.24 -22.77
N ILE A 189 17.15 25.96 -21.52
CA ILE A 189 16.27 26.78 -20.68
C ILE A 189 17.10 27.47 -19.60
N ASP A 190 16.90 28.77 -19.42
CA ASP A 190 17.59 29.54 -18.38
C ASP A 190 17.28 28.97 -16.98
N GLY A 191 18.31 28.85 -16.14
CA GLY A 191 18.21 28.24 -14.81
C GLY A 191 18.17 26.70 -14.79
N LEU A 192 18.27 26.00 -15.93
CA LEU A 192 18.34 24.54 -16.00
C LEU A 192 19.66 24.07 -16.65
N ASN A 193 20.47 23.30 -15.92
CA ASN A 193 21.73 22.77 -16.45
C ASN A 193 21.55 21.43 -17.18
N THR A 194 21.46 21.49 -18.51
CA THR A 194 21.44 20.34 -19.41
C THR A 194 22.79 20.06 -20.10
N GLU A 195 23.91 20.60 -19.57
CA GLU A 195 25.24 20.32 -20.13
C GLU A 195 25.58 18.83 -20.00
N TYR A 196 26.12 18.26 -21.07
CA TYR A 196 26.55 16.86 -21.10
C TYR A 196 27.86 16.66 -20.33
N ASN A 197 27.87 15.70 -19.42
CA ASN A 197 29.06 15.29 -18.69
C ASN A 197 29.19 13.75 -18.71
N PRO A 198 30.13 13.18 -19.48
CA PRO A 198 30.22 11.73 -19.69
C PRO A 198 30.58 10.94 -18.42
N GLU A 199 31.09 11.60 -17.38
CA GLU A 199 31.46 10.98 -16.11
C GLU A 199 30.26 10.73 -15.18
N LEU A 200 29.10 11.34 -15.47
CA LEU A 200 27.87 11.15 -14.69
C LEU A 200 27.10 9.91 -15.17
N VAL A 201 26.33 9.33 -14.25
CA VAL A 201 25.34 8.32 -14.60
C VAL A 201 24.24 8.94 -15.46
N HIS A 202 23.89 8.24 -16.53
CA HIS A 202 22.79 8.58 -17.43
C HIS A 202 21.75 7.46 -17.40
N ARG A 203 20.49 7.82 -17.65
CA ARG A 203 19.38 6.88 -17.82
C ARG A 203 18.76 7.08 -19.18
N VAL A 204 18.65 5.99 -19.95
CA VAL A 204 17.73 5.91 -21.09
C VAL A 204 16.48 5.15 -20.70
N THR A 205 15.33 5.57 -21.21
CA THR A 205 14.05 4.88 -21.02
C THR A 205 13.40 4.58 -22.35
N LEU A 206 12.60 3.51 -22.40
CA LEU A 206 11.79 3.12 -23.55
C LEU A 206 10.33 2.97 -23.09
N GLU A 207 9.39 3.64 -23.77
CA GLU A 207 7.96 3.29 -23.76
C GLU A 207 7.54 2.79 -25.14
N LEU A 208 6.94 1.61 -25.24
CA LEU A 208 6.41 1.04 -26.49
C LEU A 208 5.06 0.36 -26.27
N ARG A 209 4.09 0.68 -27.13
CA ARG A 209 2.80 -0.02 -27.21
C ARG A 209 2.27 -0.04 -28.64
N PRO A 210 2.06 -1.22 -29.25
CA PRO A 210 1.32 -1.37 -30.51
C PRO A 210 -0.15 -0.91 -30.43
N THR A 211 -0.75 -0.51 -31.55
CA THR A 211 -2.16 -0.06 -31.62
C THR A 211 -3.14 -1.21 -31.84
N SER A 212 -2.88 -2.13 -32.78
CA SER A 212 -3.74 -3.31 -33.06
C SER A 212 -3.76 -4.35 -31.94
N LYS A 213 -2.87 -4.21 -30.95
CA LYS A 213 -2.80 -5.05 -29.76
C LYS A 213 -2.99 -4.13 -28.56
N THR A 214 -4.22 -3.93 -28.12
CA THR A 214 -4.51 -3.13 -26.92
C THR A 214 -4.27 -3.90 -25.61
N GLN A 215 -3.71 -5.11 -25.67
CA GLN A 215 -3.41 -5.93 -24.49
C GLN A 215 -2.17 -5.39 -23.78
N ASN A 216 -2.18 -5.35 -22.44
CA ASN A 216 -1.04 -4.85 -21.68
C ASN A 216 0.16 -5.80 -21.77
N ALA A 217 -0.04 -7.04 -22.20
CA ALA A 217 1.03 -8.00 -22.45
C ALA A 217 1.98 -7.55 -23.58
N THR A 218 1.61 -6.49 -24.30
CA THR A 218 2.43 -5.84 -25.34
C THR A 218 2.92 -4.44 -24.95
N LEU A 219 2.57 -3.95 -23.75
CA LEU A 219 3.09 -2.70 -23.20
C LEU A 219 4.50 -2.93 -22.65
N ILE A 220 5.43 -2.12 -23.12
CA ILE A 220 6.82 -2.13 -22.67
C ILE A 220 7.13 -0.79 -22.02
N ASN A 221 7.62 -0.87 -20.80
CA ASN A 221 8.42 0.16 -20.16
C ASN A 221 9.70 -0.49 -19.65
N THR A 222 10.83 0.10 -19.98
CA THR A 222 12.13 -0.38 -19.52
C THR A 222 13.12 0.78 -19.51
N HIS A 223 14.24 0.59 -18.83
CA HIS A 223 15.29 1.58 -18.69
C HIS A 223 16.67 0.92 -18.66
N PHE A 224 17.70 1.73 -18.83
CA PHE A 224 19.09 1.33 -18.66
C PHE A 224 19.91 2.50 -18.13
N ASP A 225 20.64 2.25 -17.05
CA ASP A 225 21.50 3.23 -16.42
C ASP A 225 22.96 2.93 -16.77
N PHE A 226 23.70 3.94 -17.21
CA PHE A 226 25.04 3.76 -17.76
C PHE A 226 25.94 4.96 -17.50
N VAL A 227 27.26 4.73 -17.55
CA VAL A 227 28.28 5.78 -17.44
C VAL A 227 28.96 5.92 -18.80
N PRO A 228 28.66 6.96 -19.59
CA PRO A 228 29.19 7.10 -20.94
C PRO A 228 30.72 7.05 -21.04
N ALA A 229 31.44 7.71 -20.11
CA ALA A 229 32.92 7.74 -20.11
C ALA A 229 33.55 6.34 -19.92
N LEU A 230 32.82 5.42 -19.29
CA LEU A 230 33.29 4.08 -18.96
C LEU A 230 32.71 3.01 -19.90
N ASP A 231 31.78 3.38 -20.80
CA ASP A 231 31.09 2.50 -21.73
C ASP A 231 30.53 1.22 -21.05
N ARG A 232 29.84 1.42 -19.91
CA ARG A 232 29.26 0.33 -19.11
C ARG A 232 27.96 0.72 -18.43
N GLU A 233 27.21 -0.30 -18.04
CA GLU A 233 26.10 -0.20 -17.10
C GLU A 233 26.58 0.37 -15.75
N ALA A 234 25.76 1.24 -15.15
CA ALA A 234 25.97 1.75 -13.81
C ALA A 234 25.69 0.65 -12.77
N THR A 235 26.45 0.61 -11.67
CA THR A 235 26.13 -0.32 -10.58
C THR A 235 24.89 0.16 -9.81
N PRO A 236 24.20 -0.73 -9.07
CA PRO A 236 23.06 -0.34 -8.25
C PRO A 236 23.35 0.82 -7.30
N GLU A 237 24.59 0.96 -6.80
CA GLU A 237 25.02 2.02 -5.88
C GLU A 237 25.26 3.37 -6.58
N GLU A 238 25.57 3.36 -7.87
CA GLU A 238 25.86 4.57 -8.66
C GLU A 238 24.58 5.30 -9.13
N THR A 239 23.46 4.57 -9.26
CA THR A 239 22.20 5.11 -9.76
C THR A 239 21.31 5.73 -8.66
N ARG A 240 20.03 5.99 -8.97
CA ARG A 240 19.03 6.55 -8.08
C ARG A 240 17.72 5.74 -8.13
N ASN A 241 17.63 4.75 -7.25
CA ASN A 241 16.42 3.98 -7.01
C ASN A 241 16.06 4.07 -5.51
N LEU A 242 15.00 4.82 -5.18
CA LEU A 242 14.57 5.09 -3.80
C LEU A 242 13.47 4.16 -3.30
N VAL A 243 12.57 3.77 -4.19
CA VAL A 243 11.34 3.03 -3.88
C VAL A 243 11.22 1.85 -4.83
N ASN A 244 10.57 0.78 -4.39
CA ASN A 244 10.37 -0.43 -5.19
C ASN A 244 8.90 -0.53 -5.60
N LEU A 245 8.60 -0.71 -6.89
CA LEU A 245 7.21 -0.73 -7.36
C LEU A 245 6.36 -1.80 -6.65
N GLN A 246 6.90 -2.99 -6.43
CA GLN A 246 6.16 -4.11 -5.84
C GLN A 246 5.90 -3.89 -4.35
N GLU A 247 6.95 -3.55 -3.59
CA GLU A 247 6.88 -3.43 -2.14
C GLU A 247 6.35 -2.07 -1.65
N SER A 248 6.61 -0.99 -2.40
CA SER A 248 6.19 0.38 -2.03
C SER A 248 4.82 0.76 -2.59
N CYS A 249 4.36 0.16 -3.70
CA CYS A 249 3.16 0.62 -4.41
C CYS A 249 2.12 -0.49 -4.60
N ILE A 250 2.51 -1.62 -5.21
CA ILE A 250 1.59 -2.72 -5.57
C ILE A 250 1.09 -3.48 -4.32
N ARG A 251 1.72 -3.29 -3.15
CA ARG A 251 1.13 -3.70 -1.86
C ARG A 251 -0.29 -3.15 -1.64
N CYS A 252 -0.61 -1.99 -2.22
CA CYS A 252 -1.95 -1.39 -2.17
C CYS A 252 -2.63 -1.36 -3.54
N HIS A 253 -1.87 -0.96 -4.57
CA HIS A 253 -2.40 -0.76 -5.92
C HIS A 253 -2.50 -2.04 -6.73
N SER A 254 -3.50 -2.10 -7.62
CA SER A 254 -3.57 -3.20 -8.58
C SER A 254 -2.50 -3.06 -9.67
N ASP A 255 -1.85 -4.18 -9.98
CA ASP A 255 -1.01 -4.38 -11.15
C ASP A 255 -1.68 -5.28 -12.20
N ASN A 256 -3.01 -5.47 -12.12
CA ASN A 256 -3.75 -6.24 -13.12
C ASN A 256 -3.96 -5.42 -14.40
N TYR A 257 -2.85 -5.26 -15.11
CA TYR A 257 -2.71 -4.50 -16.34
C TYR A 257 -3.61 -5.09 -17.45
N GLU A 258 -3.68 -6.41 -17.59
CA GLU A 258 -4.45 -7.08 -18.64
C GLU A 258 -5.95 -6.88 -18.54
N HIS A 259 -6.45 -6.59 -17.34
CA HIS A 259 -7.88 -6.54 -17.15
C HIS A 259 -8.48 -5.25 -17.74
N ALA A 260 -9.55 -5.40 -18.51
CA ALA A 260 -10.13 -4.32 -19.32
C ALA A 260 -10.68 -3.16 -18.47
N TRP A 261 -11.19 -3.45 -17.28
CA TRP A 261 -11.87 -2.47 -16.43
C TRP A 261 -11.31 -2.36 -15.01
N ALA A 262 -10.34 -3.19 -14.60
CA ALA A 262 -9.77 -3.04 -13.26
C ALA A 262 -8.96 -1.73 -13.20
N PRO A 263 -9.10 -0.91 -12.13
CA PRO A 263 -8.15 0.13 -11.82
C PRO A 263 -6.77 -0.50 -11.76
N LYS A 264 -5.78 0.19 -12.32
CA LYS A 264 -4.41 -0.27 -12.45
C LYS A 264 -3.49 0.92 -12.32
N LEU A 265 -2.32 0.72 -11.72
CA LEU A 265 -1.30 1.75 -11.60
C LEU A 265 -0.59 1.97 -12.95
N ALA A 266 -1.34 2.48 -13.93
CA ALA A 266 -0.86 2.74 -15.29
C ALA A 266 -1.31 4.13 -15.75
N MET A 267 -0.35 5.04 -15.90
CA MET A 267 -0.60 6.47 -16.09
C MET A 267 -0.55 6.90 -17.57
N HIS A 268 -1.00 8.14 -17.81
CA HIS A 268 -0.93 8.84 -19.10
C HIS A 268 -1.54 8.08 -20.28
N GLY A 269 -2.75 7.54 -20.11
CA GLY A 269 -3.40 6.71 -21.13
C GLY A 269 -2.92 5.26 -21.10
N THR A 270 -2.56 4.74 -19.92
CA THR A 270 -2.12 3.36 -19.68
C THR A 270 -0.83 2.98 -20.42
N LYS A 271 0.12 3.91 -20.51
CA LYS A 271 1.39 3.71 -21.23
C LYS A 271 2.65 3.79 -20.35
N ARG A 272 2.49 4.20 -19.09
CA ARG A 272 3.58 4.36 -18.11
C ARG A 272 3.24 3.61 -16.82
N THR A 273 4.06 2.62 -16.47
CA THR A 273 3.90 1.70 -15.33
C THR A 273 5.18 1.58 -14.50
N GLU A 274 6.36 1.71 -15.11
CA GLU A 274 7.65 1.59 -14.40
C GLU A 274 8.09 2.92 -13.78
N ILE A 275 8.60 2.87 -12.55
CA ILE A 275 9.02 4.06 -11.79
C ILE A 275 10.15 4.79 -12.50
N GLU A 276 11.07 4.04 -13.10
CA GLU A 276 12.25 4.60 -13.76
C GLU A 276 11.90 5.40 -15.01
N ASN A 277 10.78 5.07 -15.67
CA ASN A 277 10.19 5.87 -16.74
C ASN A 277 9.57 7.16 -16.18
N CYS A 278 8.88 7.08 -15.04
CA CYS A 278 8.23 8.24 -14.41
C CYS A 278 9.25 9.32 -14.04
N VAL A 279 10.37 8.95 -13.40
CA VAL A 279 11.34 9.92 -12.84
C VAL A 279 12.19 10.66 -13.88
N VAL A 280 12.14 10.25 -15.16
CA VAL A 280 12.72 11.03 -16.28
C VAL A 280 11.87 12.26 -16.61
N CYS A 281 10.55 12.22 -16.39
CA CYS A 281 9.65 13.35 -16.62
C CYS A 281 9.25 14.06 -15.32
N HIS A 282 9.01 13.30 -14.25
CA HIS A 282 8.59 13.83 -12.95
C HIS A 282 9.80 14.28 -12.12
N THR A 283 10.49 15.30 -12.62
CA THR A 283 11.74 15.84 -12.05
C THR A 283 11.49 16.97 -11.04
N THR A 284 12.51 17.28 -10.24
CA THR A 284 12.47 18.28 -9.15
C THR A 284 12.18 19.73 -9.58
N TYR A 285 12.23 19.99 -10.88
CA TYR A 285 12.01 21.30 -11.47
C TYR A 285 10.75 21.36 -12.34
N SER A 286 10.06 20.23 -12.53
CA SER A 286 8.87 20.16 -13.37
C SER A 286 7.63 20.64 -12.61
N GLY A 287 6.77 21.40 -13.28
CA GLY A 287 5.54 21.94 -12.69
C GLY A 287 4.37 22.00 -13.68
N ASP A 288 3.16 22.02 -13.13
CA ASP A 288 1.93 22.30 -13.87
C ASP A 288 1.76 23.82 -14.04
N PRO A 289 1.74 24.37 -15.26
CA PRO A 289 1.60 25.80 -15.47
C PRO A 289 0.22 26.34 -15.08
N GLU A 290 -0.84 25.54 -15.15
CA GLU A 290 -2.20 26.00 -14.82
C GLU A 290 -2.40 26.20 -13.31
N THR A 291 -1.80 25.35 -12.48
CA THR A 291 -2.03 25.36 -11.02
C THR A 291 -0.80 25.66 -10.18
N GLN A 292 0.39 25.69 -10.79
CA GLN A 292 1.68 25.68 -10.09
C GLN A 292 1.88 24.43 -9.20
N ALA A 293 1.16 23.34 -9.43
CA ALA A 293 1.43 22.08 -8.75
C ALA A 293 2.82 21.53 -9.15
N THR A 294 3.55 20.98 -8.17
CA THR A 294 4.83 20.30 -8.47
C THR A 294 4.56 19.00 -9.22
N LEU A 295 5.33 18.73 -10.27
CA LEU A 295 5.33 17.44 -10.95
C LEU A 295 6.51 16.56 -10.52
N ASP A 296 7.28 16.95 -9.50
CA ASP A 296 8.31 16.10 -8.92
C ASP A 296 7.70 14.79 -8.39
N PHE A 297 8.30 13.66 -8.73
CA PHE A 297 7.73 12.34 -8.43
C PHE A 297 7.44 12.15 -6.94
N GLY A 298 8.39 12.47 -6.06
CA GLY A 298 8.19 12.30 -4.62
C GLY A 298 7.15 13.27 -4.06
N SER A 299 7.27 14.55 -4.38
CA SER A 299 6.42 15.60 -3.84
C SER A 299 4.98 15.53 -4.34
N MET A 300 4.79 15.15 -5.61
CA MET A 300 3.48 14.85 -6.18
C MET A 300 2.83 13.68 -5.45
N LEU A 301 3.56 12.57 -5.26
CA LEU A 301 3.02 11.40 -4.59
C LEU A 301 2.67 11.68 -3.12
N HIS A 302 3.51 12.41 -2.38
CA HIS A 302 3.19 12.80 -1.01
C HIS A 302 1.86 13.57 -0.94
N ARG A 303 1.69 14.58 -1.80
CA ARG A 303 0.45 15.39 -1.82
C ARG A 303 -0.78 14.61 -2.28
N ILE A 304 -0.62 13.68 -3.23
CA ILE A 304 -1.73 12.78 -3.64
C ILE A 304 -2.19 11.94 -2.45
N HIS A 305 -1.26 11.29 -1.74
CA HIS A 305 -1.61 10.41 -0.63
C HIS A 305 -2.04 11.16 0.64
N GLN A 306 -1.59 12.40 0.83
CA GLN A 306 -2.07 13.28 1.90
C GLN A 306 -3.46 13.88 1.59
N GLY A 307 -3.95 13.79 0.35
CA GLY A 307 -5.22 14.38 -0.03
C GLY A 307 -5.15 15.91 -0.19
N THR A 308 -4.08 16.43 -0.79
CA THR A 308 -3.86 17.89 -0.93
C THR A 308 -3.46 18.32 -2.34
N TYR A 309 -3.52 17.41 -3.32
CA TYR A 309 -3.01 17.65 -4.67
C TYR A 309 -4.12 17.96 -5.68
N VAL A 310 -3.97 19.07 -6.40
CA VAL A 310 -4.83 19.45 -7.53
C VAL A 310 -3.94 19.91 -8.67
N MET A 311 -4.20 19.43 -9.88
CA MET A 311 -3.48 19.86 -11.10
C MET A 311 -4.38 19.81 -12.35
N ALA A 312 -4.00 20.54 -13.40
CA ALA A 312 -4.63 20.45 -14.71
C ALA A 312 -3.83 19.51 -15.63
N GLY A 313 -4.53 18.51 -16.16
CA GLY A 313 -3.96 17.47 -17.00
C GLY A 313 -4.20 17.68 -18.51
N TYR A 314 -4.03 16.59 -19.25
CA TYR A 314 -4.19 16.57 -20.70
C TYR A 314 -5.59 17.02 -21.13
N GLY A 315 -5.66 18.00 -22.04
CA GLY A 315 -6.93 18.53 -22.55
C GLY A 315 -7.72 19.37 -21.53
N GLY A 316 -7.07 19.84 -20.46
CA GLY A 316 -7.70 20.65 -19.42
C GLY A 316 -8.47 19.85 -18.37
N SER A 317 -8.24 18.53 -18.28
CA SER A 317 -8.87 17.69 -17.26
C SER A 317 -8.31 18.01 -15.88
N VAL A 318 -9.16 18.51 -14.98
CA VAL A 318 -8.76 18.74 -13.58
C VAL A 318 -8.63 17.40 -12.87
N HIS A 319 -7.46 17.16 -12.26
CA HIS A 319 -7.21 16.03 -11.39
C HIS A 319 -7.15 16.52 -9.95
N ASP A 320 -8.23 16.29 -9.22
CA ASP A 320 -8.39 16.65 -7.82
C ASP A 320 -8.26 15.38 -6.96
N TYR A 321 -7.25 15.36 -6.10
CA TYR A 321 -6.97 14.26 -5.17
C TYR A 321 -7.29 14.63 -3.72
N THR A 322 -8.02 15.73 -3.46
CA THR A 322 -8.26 16.21 -2.10
C THR A 322 -9.11 15.27 -1.24
N ASP A 323 -9.86 14.37 -1.87
CA ASP A 323 -10.69 13.37 -1.19
C ASP A 323 -10.00 12.00 -1.00
N VAL A 324 -8.70 11.87 -1.30
CA VAL A 324 -7.97 10.60 -1.12
C VAL A 324 -8.02 10.13 0.35
N THR A 325 -8.41 8.87 0.55
CA THR A 325 -8.39 8.21 1.87
C THR A 325 -7.23 7.23 1.96
N PHE A 326 -6.10 7.70 2.50
CA PHE A 326 -4.93 6.86 2.74
C PHE A 326 -5.23 5.81 3.83
N PRO A 327 -5.00 4.50 3.58
CA PRO A 327 -5.41 3.43 4.50
C PRO A 327 -4.44 3.14 5.65
N ALA A 328 -3.17 3.55 5.52
CA ALA A 328 -2.14 3.39 6.54
C ALA A 328 -2.07 4.63 7.45
N GLY A 329 -1.32 4.51 8.57
CA GLY A 329 -0.96 5.67 9.39
C GLY A 329 0.11 6.54 8.73
N ASP A 330 0.66 7.48 9.50
CA ASP A 330 1.65 8.47 9.02
C ASP A 330 3.07 7.89 8.82
N GLY A 331 3.19 6.56 8.72
CA GLY A 331 4.47 5.85 8.62
C GLY A 331 5.12 6.00 7.24
N CYS A 332 6.31 6.60 7.17
CA CYS A 332 7.13 6.70 5.96
C CYS A 332 7.40 5.33 5.32
N GLN A 333 7.50 4.30 6.16
CA GLN A 333 7.76 2.90 5.78
C GLN A 333 6.64 2.27 4.96
N SER A 334 5.50 2.96 4.80
CA SER A 334 4.48 2.55 3.83
C SER A 334 5.01 2.57 2.39
N CYS A 335 5.94 3.48 2.09
CA CYS A 335 6.57 3.59 0.76
C CYS A 335 8.10 3.44 0.82
N HIS A 336 8.75 3.97 1.87
CA HIS A 336 10.20 3.92 2.04
C HIS A 336 10.62 2.65 2.78
N ILE A 337 10.77 1.57 2.02
CA ILE A 337 11.20 0.26 2.52
C ILE A 337 12.65 0.34 3.02
N GLN A 338 12.91 -0.25 4.19
CA GLN A 338 14.22 -0.34 4.81
C GLN A 338 14.56 -1.81 5.08
N GLY A 339 15.84 -2.12 5.24
CA GLY A 339 16.33 -3.49 5.51
C GLY A 339 16.99 -4.13 4.31
N GLU A 340 17.12 -5.47 4.33
CA GLU A 340 17.88 -6.23 3.33
C GLU A 340 17.28 -6.15 1.91
N ASP A 341 15.96 -6.00 1.80
CA ASP A 341 15.23 -5.95 0.52
C ASP A 341 15.04 -4.51 -0.01
N ALA A 342 15.63 -3.52 0.65
CA ALA A 342 15.47 -2.12 0.28
C ALA A 342 16.30 -1.75 -0.98
N PRO A 343 15.80 -0.83 -1.83
CA PRO A 343 16.61 -0.26 -2.91
C PRO A 343 17.95 0.33 -2.41
N ALA A 344 18.98 0.32 -3.26
CA ALA A 344 20.32 0.77 -2.89
C ALA A 344 20.39 2.22 -2.38
N GLN A 345 19.46 3.08 -2.82
CA GLN A 345 19.32 4.47 -2.35
C GLN A 345 18.05 4.69 -1.51
N ALA A 346 17.55 3.66 -0.83
CA ALA A 346 16.35 3.75 0.00
C ALA A 346 16.49 4.74 1.15
N ASP A 347 17.70 5.07 1.60
CA ASP A 347 18.00 6.04 2.65
C ASP A 347 17.90 7.50 2.19
N ASN A 348 17.74 7.76 0.89
CA ASN A 348 17.75 9.12 0.37
C ASN A 348 16.62 10.03 0.90
N PHE A 349 15.57 9.46 1.50
CA PHE A 349 14.53 10.24 2.19
C PHE A 349 15.00 10.83 3.54
N PHE A 350 16.17 10.41 4.05
CA PHE A 350 16.81 10.98 5.24
C PHE A 350 17.28 12.43 4.99
N TYR A 351 17.58 12.75 3.74
CA TYR A 351 18.20 14.00 3.37
C TYR A 351 17.16 15.04 2.96
N HIS A 352 17.19 16.21 3.61
CA HIS A 352 16.27 17.29 3.29
C HIS A 352 16.30 17.70 1.80
N ARG A 353 15.12 17.83 1.20
CA ARG A 353 14.89 18.38 -0.15
C ARG A 353 13.69 19.32 -0.05
N GLN A 354 13.83 20.56 -0.52
CA GLN A 354 12.82 21.61 -0.30
C GLN A 354 11.41 21.15 -0.71
N GLU A 355 11.23 20.63 -1.93
CA GLU A 355 9.90 20.19 -2.36
C GLU A 355 9.41 18.94 -1.62
N ALA A 356 10.30 18.03 -1.19
CA ALA A 356 9.88 16.87 -0.40
C ALA A 356 9.33 17.32 0.96
N CYS A 357 10.04 18.20 1.66
CA CYS A 357 9.61 18.69 2.97
C CYS A 357 8.33 19.54 2.84
N ALA A 358 8.28 20.44 1.85
CA ALA A 358 7.13 21.31 1.58
C ALA A 358 5.90 20.54 1.07
N SER A 359 6.07 19.30 0.58
CA SER A 359 4.94 18.50 0.10
C SER A 359 3.98 18.09 1.22
N CYS A 360 4.46 18.00 2.47
CA CYS A 360 3.61 17.69 3.63
C CYS A 360 3.42 18.90 4.56
N HIS A 361 4.53 19.50 5.02
CA HIS A 361 4.50 20.59 6.01
C HIS A 361 3.94 21.92 5.46
N MET A 362 3.92 22.07 4.14
CA MET A 362 3.46 23.28 3.46
C MET A 362 2.40 22.96 2.40
N ALA A 363 1.68 21.84 2.53
CA ALA A 363 0.75 21.35 1.52
C ALA A 363 -0.37 22.36 1.21
N GLU A 364 -0.87 23.06 2.24
CA GLU A 364 -1.95 24.04 2.14
C GLU A 364 -1.47 25.45 1.74
N PHE A 365 -0.16 25.65 1.59
CA PHE A 365 0.43 26.96 1.34
C PHE A 365 0.88 27.13 -0.10
N ASN A 366 0.72 28.35 -0.60
CA ASN A 366 1.17 28.74 -1.93
C ASN A 366 1.99 30.05 -1.86
N PRO A 367 2.91 30.26 -2.83
CA PRO A 367 3.79 31.43 -2.83
C PRO A 367 3.09 32.77 -3.08
N VAL A 368 1.85 32.77 -3.59
CA VAL A 368 1.10 33.99 -3.88
C VAL A 368 0.46 34.57 -2.62
N ASP A 369 -0.17 33.71 -1.82
CA ASP A 369 -0.79 34.13 -0.55
C ASP A 369 0.28 34.34 0.52
N GLN A 370 1.37 33.58 0.47
CA GLN A 370 2.45 33.61 1.46
C GLN A 370 3.69 34.38 1.00
N LYS A 371 3.51 35.45 0.22
CA LYS A 371 4.61 36.27 -0.32
C LYS A 371 5.62 36.75 0.73
N ALA A 372 5.15 36.97 1.96
CA ALA A 372 6.03 37.38 3.06
C ALA A 372 7.19 36.40 3.31
N TRP A 373 7.02 35.10 3.01
CA TRP A 373 8.04 34.08 3.28
C TRP A 373 9.19 34.08 2.26
N PHE A 374 9.10 34.83 1.17
CA PHE A 374 10.26 35.06 0.28
C PHE A 374 11.33 35.94 0.94
N THR A 375 10.96 36.72 1.97
CA THR A 375 11.91 37.60 2.66
C THR A 375 12.14 37.05 4.06
N PRO A 376 13.38 36.79 4.50
CA PRO A 376 13.65 36.36 5.87
C PRO A 376 13.45 37.52 6.87
N PRO A 377 13.29 37.24 8.18
CA PRO A 377 13.30 38.28 9.21
C PRO A 377 14.60 39.12 9.18
N GLU A 378 14.54 40.33 9.75
CA GLU A 378 15.70 41.22 9.79
C GLU A 378 16.94 40.53 10.40
N ASN A 379 18.11 40.71 9.78
CA ASN A 379 19.38 40.08 10.15
C ASN A 379 19.44 38.55 10.03
N GLN A 380 18.48 37.91 9.35
CA GLN A 380 18.53 36.50 9.00
C GLN A 380 19.00 36.30 7.55
N LYS A 381 19.59 35.12 7.27
CA LYS A 381 19.98 34.74 5.91
C LYS A 381 18.74 34.31 5.13
N ASP A 382 18.62 34.74 3.89
CA ASP A 382 17.59 34.20 3.00
C ASP A 382 17.90 32.75 2.64
N ARG A 383 16.91 31.88 2.83
CA ARG A 383 16.96 30.44 2.54
C ARG A 383 15.98 30.04 1.43
N GLY A 384 15.38 31.03 0.75
CA GLY A 384 14.29 30.86 -0.20
C GLY A 384 12.98 30.50 0.49
N PHE A 385 11.87 30.51 -0.25
CA PHE A 385 10.50 30.33 0.27
C PHE A 385 10.35 29.18 1.27
N VAL A 386 10.71 27.96 0.87
CA VAL A 386 10.62 26.77 1.74
C VAL A 386 11.61 26.85 2.90
N GLY A 387 12.86 27.26 2.64
CA GLY A 387 13.85 27.37 3.71
C GLY A 387 13.41 28.35 4.79
N ASN A 388 12.89 29.51 4.38
CA ASN A 388 12.40 30.54 5.28
C ASN A 388 11.20 30.05 6.11
N TYR A 389 10.30 29.26 5.53
CA TYR A 389 9.22 28.62 6.28
C TYR A 389 9.77 27.79 7.44
N PHE A 390 10.59 26.78 7.15
CA PHE A 390 11.12 25.85 8.16
C PHE A 390 12.00 26.54 9.22
N HIS A 391 12.69 27.62 8.86
CA HIS A 391 13.60 28.30 9.79
C HIS A 391 12.92 29.43 10.58
N TYR A 392 11.91 30.09 10.02
CA TYR A 392 11.44 31.38 10.53
C TYR A 392 9.92 31.47 10.73
N TYR A 393 9.12 30.85 9.85
CA TYR A 393 7.67 31.10 9.81
C TYR A 393 6.80 29.96 10.30
N ALA A 394 7.27 28.70 10.26
CA ALA A 394 6.49 27.56 10.71
C ALA A 394 6.06 27.68 12.18
N THR A 395 4.82 27.29 12.46
CA THR A 395 4.29 27.13 13.82
C THR A 395 3.45 25.86 13.90
N PRO A 396 3.32 25.23 15.08
CA PRO A 396 2.52 24.01 15.25
C PRO A 396 1.05 24.13 14.84
N GLU A 397 0.50 25.35 14.91
CA GLU A 397 -0.91 25.63 14.58
C GLU A 397 -1.17 25.74 13.09
N MET A 398 -0.14 26.09 12.30
CA MET A 398 -0.28 26.30 10.86
C MET A 398 0.36 25.19 10.03
N ASP A 399 1.29 24.42 10.60
CA ASP A 399 2.00 23.40 9.83
C ASP A 399 1.04 22.36 9.23
N GLY A 400 1.31 21.96 7.98
CA GLY A 400 0.51 20.96 7.28
C GLY A 400 0.55 19.58 7.94
N VAL A 401 1.48 19.35 8.88
CA VAL A 401 1.44 18.24 9.84
C VAL A 401 1.00 18.80 11.19
N PRO A 402 -0.27 18.56 11.62
CA PRO A 402 -0.82 19.15 12.83
C PRO A 402 0.06 18.93 14.07
N GLY A 403 0.43 20.02 14.75
CA GLY A 403 1.22 19.97 15.98
C GLY A 403 2.73 19.82 15.79
N ALA A 404 3.24 19.78 14.56
CA ALA A 404 4.68 19.72 14.28
C ALA A 404 5.38 21.05 14.58
N ASP A 405 6.41 21.03 15.44
CA ASP A 405 7.22 22.21 15.77
C ASP A 405 8.60 22.17 15.09
N VAL A 406 8.61 22.20 13.76
CA VAL A 406 9.86 22.10 12.97
C VAL A 406 10.82 23.27 13.22
N ARG A 407 10.28 24.45 13.57
CA ARG A 407 11.05 25.66 13.82
C ARG A 407 11.83 25.60 15.14
N SER A 408 11.31 24.90 16.16
CA SER A 408 11.98 24.77 17.45
C SER A 408 13.40 24.21 17.33
N HIS A 409 13.62 23.24 16.44
CA HIS A 409 14.96 22.69 16.18
C HIS A 409 15.94 23.74 15.66
N PHE A 410 15.48 24.61 14.75
CA PHE A 410 16.32 25.72 14.26
C PHE A 410 16.64 26.73 15.38
N VAL A 411 15.65 27.08 16.21
CA VAL A 411 15.84 28.00 17.35
C VAL A 411 16.81 27.41 18.39
N ALA A 412 16.76 26.10 18.60
CA ALA A 412 17.69 25.36 19.46
C ALA A 412 19.10 25.20 18.87
N GLY A 413 19.30 25.57 17.60
CA GLY A 413 20.58 25.38 16.89
C GLY A 413 20.84 23.95 16.43
N ASP A 414 19.85 23.06 16.52
CA ASP A 414 19.92 21.68 16.09
C ASP A 414 19.74 21.59 14.56
N CYS A 415 20.82 21.86 13.86
CA CYS A 415 20.82 21.81 12.40
C CYS A 415 20.69 20.38 11.87
N SER A 416 21.24 19.40 12.60
CA SER A 416 21.33 18.02 12.14
C SER A 416 19.99 17.29 12.29
N ALA A 417 19.02 17.86 13.01
CA ALA A 417 17.61 17.47 12.95
C ALA A 417 17.03 17.43 11.53
N CYS A 418 17.55 18.24 10.60
CA CYS A 418 17.09 18.26 9.20
C CYS A 418 18.23 18.07 8.19
N HIS A 419 19.39 18.69 8.46
CA HIS A 419 20.57 18.61 7.61
C HIS A 419 21.45 17.45 8.06
N ALA A 420 21.21 16.24 7.53
CA ALA A 420 21.97 15.07 7.91
C ALA A 420 23.49 15.30 7.81
N ASP A 421 24.19 14.87 8.86
CA ASP A 421 25.64 14.93 9.02
C ASP A 421 26.11 13.78 9.94
N ASP A 422 27.40 13.73 10.28
CA ASP A 422 27.97 12.65 11.10
C ASP A 422 27.32 12.54 12.50
N SER A 423 26.71 13.60 13.02
CA SER A 423 26.03 13.59 14.32
C SER A 423 24.60 13.04 14.24
N ASN A 424 23.94 13.20 13.10
CA ASN A 424 22.63 12.63 12.81
C ASN A 424 22.55 12.25 11.32
N PRO A 425 22.96 11.03 10.93
CA PRO A 425 22.97 10.61 9.53
C PRO A 425 21.57 10.42 8.95
N MET A 426 20.54 10.29 9.80
CA MET A 426 19.14 10.14 9.38
C MET A 426 18.43 11.48 9.12
N GLY A 427 19.05 12.62 9.47
CA GLY A 427 18.42 13.93 9.35
C GLY A 427 17.00 13.94 9.95
N ALA A 428 16.02 14.38 9.16
CA ALA A 428 14.63 14.47 9.59
C ALA A 428 13.92 13.11 9.70
N ALA A 429 14.38 12.10 8.96
CA ALA A 429 13.75 10.77 8.99
C ALA A 429 13.80 10.15 10.39
N LYS A 430 14.80 10.51 11.20
CA LYS A 430 14.89 10.18 12.62
C LYS A 430 13.57 10.41 13.37
N PHE A 431 12.95 11.57 13.19
CA PHE A 431 11.68 11.92 13.84
C PHE A 431 10.49 11.25 13.17
N HIS A 432 10.49 11.17 11.84
CA HIS A 432 9.38 10.58 11.09
C HIS A 432 9.25 9.06 11.27
N THR A 433 10.36 8.35 11.51
CA THR A 433 10.35 6.91 11.75
C THR A 433 10.24 6.55 13.23
N ALA A 434 10.42 7.52 14.14
CA ALA A 434 10.51 7.29 15.58
C ALA A 434 9.30 6.53 16.14
N LYS A 435 8.07 6.95 15.80
CA LYS A 435 6.84 6.28 16.27
C LYS A 435 6.72 4.84 15.78
N ALA A 436 7.05 4.60 14.51
CA ALA A 436 6.99 3.27 13.91
C ALA A 436 8.03 2.31 14.53
N THR A 437 9.28 2.79 14.68
CA THR A 437 10.33 2.02 15.35
C THR A 437 9.97 1.74 16.80
N GLU A 438 9.48 2.75 17.52
CA GLU A 438 9.11 2.59 18.93
C GLU A 438 7.89 1.67 19.10
N THR A 439 6.94 1.68 18.17
CA THR A 439 5.83 0.72 18.13
C THR A 439 6.34 -0.72 18.05
N ILE A 440 7.38 -0.99 17.26
CA ILE A 440 8.00 -2.32 17.16
C ILE A 440 8.67 -2.66 18.49
N ASN A 441 9.51 -1.77 19.01
CA ASN A 441 10.23 -1.97 20.27
C ASN A 441 9.28 -2.26 21.45
N VAL A 442 8.18 -1.51 21.56
CA VAL A 442 7.18 -1.72 22.61
C VAL A 442 6.46 -3.05 22.42
N ARG A 443 6.03 -3.39 21.19
CA ARG A 443 5.36 -4.66 20.92
C ARG A 443 6.24 -5.87 21.25
N ASP A 444 7.54 -5.78 20.95
CA ASP A 444 8.50 -6.83 21.28
C ASP A 444 8.74 -6.88 22.80
N ALA A 445 8.92 -5.73 23.45
CA ALA A 445 9.17 -5.65 24.88
C ALA A 445 7.96 -6.03 25.75
N TYR A 446 6.73 -5.84 25.26
CA TYR A 446 5.47 -6.12 25.96
C TYR A 446 4.70 -7.29 25.35
N ALA A 447 5.36 -8.15 24.56
CA ALA A 447 4.73 -9.37 24.06
C ALA A 447 4.26 -10.25 25.24
N TYR A 448 3.04 -10.76 25.14
CA TYR A 448 2.44 -11.66 26.14
C TYR A 448 1.59 -12.72 25.45
N GLU A 449 1.36 -13.82 26.15
CA GLU A 449 0.44 -14.87 25.74
C GLU A 449 -0.64 -15.09 26.80
N VAL A 450 -1.84 -15.39 26.33
CA VAL A 450 -2.99 -15.76 27.16
C VAL A 450 -3.19 -17.27 27.05
N SER A 451 -3.30 -17.96 28.18
CA SER A 451 -3.62 -19.39 28.22
C SER A 451 -5.10 -19.61 27.95
N ASN A 452 -5.47 -20.87 27.70
CA ASN A 452 -6.89 -21.23 27.76
C ASN A 452 -7.44 -20.99 29.18
N GLY A 453 -8.73 -20.65 29.23
CA GLY A 453 -9.46 -20.42 30.46
C GLY A 453 -10.35 -21.60 30.86
N THR A 454 -10.40 -21.92 32.15
CA THR A 454 -11.35 -22.87 32.74
C THR A 454 -12.54 -22.12 33.30
N TYR A 455 -13.75 -22.41 32.81
CA TYR A 455 -14.98 -21.77 33.24
C TYR A 455 -15.81 -22.67 34.15
N ASP A 456 -15.89 -22.32 35.44
CA ASP A 456 -16.78 -22.94 36.41
C ASP A 456 -18.14 -22.25 36.36
N ALA A 457 -19.05 -22.82 35.55
CA ALA A 457 -20.39 -22.27 35.34
C ALA A 457 -21.26 -22.27 36.61
N ASP A 458 -21.03 -23.20 37.55
CA ASP A 458 -21.77 -23.26 38.81
C ASP A 458 -21.40 -22.09 39.74
N LYS A 459 -20.16 -21.62 39.66
CA LYS A 459 -19.68 -20.45 40.41
C LYS A 459 -19.75 -19.14 39.63
N GLY A 460 -19.88 -19.20 38.31
CA GLY A 460 -19.72 -18.03 37.45
C GLY A 460 -18.29 -17.48 37.50
N GLU A 461 -17.30 -18.38 37.53
CA GLU A 461 -15.87 -18.04 37.64
C GLU A 461 -15.10 -18.52 36.42
N LEU A 462 -14.30 -17.64 35.82
CA LEU A 462 -13.36 -17.97 34.74
C LEU A 462 -11.93 -17.77 35.23
N THR A 463 -11.11 -18.82 35.17
CA THR A 463 -9.69 -18.76 35.50
C THR A 463 -8.84 -18.95 34.25
N PHE A 464 -7.92 -18.03 33.99
CA PHE A 464 -6.95 -18.09 32.88
C PHE A 464 -5.61 -17.51 33.34
N ALA A 465 -4.54 -17.73 32.58
CA ALA A 465 -3.22 -17.22 32.91
C ALA A 465 -2.64 -16.36 31.79
N LEU A 466 -1.77 -15.43 32.19
CA LEU A 466 -0.88 -14.70 31.29
C LEU A 466 0.55 -15.19 31.45
N THR A 467 1.23 -15.42 30.34
CA THR A 467 2.70 -15.44 30.32
C THR A 467 3.20 -14.00 30.21
N TRP A 468 3.86 -13.54 31.26
CA TRP A 468 4.31 -12.17 31.45
C TRP A 468 5.78 -12.15 31.87
N ASP A 469 6.66 -11.86 30.91
CA ASP A 469 8.12 -11.86 31.13
C ASP A 469 8.63 -10.48 31.59
N LYS A 470 8.03 -9.96 32.66
CA LYS A 470 8.48 -8.72 33.32
C LYS A 470 8.39 -8.85 34.83
N ALA A 471 9.29 -8.16 35.52
CA ALA A 471 9.33 -8.14 36.99
C ALA A 471 8.15 -7.39 37.62
N THR A 472 7.63 -6.36 36.95
CA THR A 472 6.50 -5.55 37.42
C THR A 472 5.20 -6.12 36.88
N LEU A 473 4.19 -6.31 37.75
CA LEU A 473 2.87 -6.78 37.33
C LEU A 473 2.13 -5.69 36.52
N PRO A 474 1.20 -6.05 35.62
CA PRO A 474 0.57 -5.07 34.75
C PRO A 474 -0.11 -3.89 35.47
N HIS A 475 -0.78 -4.11 36.59
CA HIS A 475 -1.43 -3.05 37.37
C HIS A 475 -0.46 -2.14 38.15
N GLN A 476 0.83 -2.49 38.18
CA GLN A 476 1.88 -1.76 38.89
C GLN A 476 2.81 -0.99 37.93
N ASP A 477 2.71 -1.27 36.63
CA ASP A 477 3.52 -0.59 35.61
C ASP A 477 2.82 0.70 35.17
N THR A 478 3.39 1.83 35.53
CA THR A 478 2.83 3.16 35.21
C THR A 478 2.85 3.47 33.71
N SER A 479 3.57 2.67 32.91
CA SER A 479 3.57 2.78 31.45
C SER A 479 2.39 2.04 30.81
N ILE A 480 1.56 1.33 31.58
CA ILE A 480 0.35 0.67 31.09
C ILE A 480 -0.86 1.51 31.46
N SER A 481 -1.58 1.99 30.43
CA SER A 481 -2.81 2.79 30.64
C SER A 481 -4.04 1.91 30.83
N SER A 482 -4.06 0.75 30.18
CA SER A 482 -5.12 -0.26 30.29
C SER A 482 -4.64 -1.59 29.74
N PHE A 483 -5.22 -2.69 30.23
CA PHE A 483 -4.96 -4.01 29.71
C PHE A 483 -6.27 -4.81 29.66
N TYR A 484 -6.97 -4.72 28.53
CA TYR A 484 -8.26 -5.39 28.38
C TYR A 484 -8.09 -6.83 27.94
N ILE A 485 -8.74 -7.74 28.67
CA ILE A 485 -9.03 -9.11 28.24
C ILE A 485 -10.49 -9.21 27.84
N ASN A 486 -10.72 -9.75 26.65
CA ASN A 486 -12.03 -9.93 26.06
C ASN A 486 -12.45 -11.39 26.12
N ILE A 487 -13.55 -11.69 26.79
CA ILE A 487 -14.13 -13.03 26.87
C ILE A 487 -15.35 -13.06 25.95
N GLN A 488 -15.40 -14.00 25.01
CA GLN A 488 -16.36 -14.01 23.92
C GLN A 488 -16.97 -15.40 23.74
N ALA A 489 -18.26 -15.56 23.99
CA ALA A 489 -18.96 -16.82 23.79
C ALA A 489 -18.96 -17.23 22.31
N PHE A 490 -18.80 -18.53 22.03
CA PHE A 490 -18.83 -19.08 20.68
C PHE A 490 -19.60 -20.40 20.65
N ASP A 491 -20.59 -20.50 19.76
CA ASP A 491 -21.50 -21.65 19.68
C ASP A 491 -20.93 -22.83 18.86
N GLY A 492 -19.70 -22.70 18.35
CA GLY A 492 -19.07 -23.65 17.42
C GLY A 492 -19.41 -23.38 15.94
N VAL A 493 -20.28 -22.41 15.66
CA VAL A 493 -20.74 -22.02 14.32
C VAL A 493 -20.34 -20.58 14.01
N GLU A 494 -20.85 -19.58 14.73
CA GLU A 494 -20.56 -18.16 14.51
C GLU A 494 -20.80 -17.33 15.78
N PHE A 495 -20.18 -16.15 15.86
CA PHE A 495 -20.50 -15.20 16.92
C PHE A 495 -21.91 -14.62 16.79
N VAL A 496 -22.56 -14.37 17.92
CA VAL A 496 -23.89 -13.75 18.01
C VAL A 496 -23.83 -12.62 19.02
N MET A 497 -23.96 -11.37 18.58
CA MET A 497 -24.03 -10.24 19.53
C MET A 497 -25.31 -10.31 20.37
N GLY A 498 -26.43 -10.64 19.74
CA GLY A 498 -27.72 -10.78 20.42
C GLY A 498 -28.36 -9.45 20.82
N PRO A 499 -29.57 -9.46 21.39
CA PRO A 499 -30.27 -8.25 21.79
C PRO A 499 -29.52 -7.48 22.89
N ARG A 500 -29.78 -6.18 23.01
CA ARG A 500 -29.16 -5.35 24.06
C ARG A 500 -29.77 -5.67 25.44
N PRO A 501 -29.01 -6.22 26.41
CA PRO A 501 -29.56 -6.52 27.72
C PRO A 501 -29.59 -5.28 28.64
N SER A 502 -30.07 -5.48 29.87
CA SER A 502 -29.82 -4.54 30.99
C SER A 502 -28.33 -4.53 31.35
N SER A 503 -27.85 -3.45 31.96
CA SER A 503 -26.45 -3.36 32.40
C SER A 503 -26.21 -4.31 33.57
N GLY A 504 -25.06 -4.98 33.57
CA GLY A 504 -24.51 -5.71 34.72
C GLY A 504 -23.17 -5.14 35.17
N PRO A 505 -22.56 -5.73 36.21
CA PRO A 505 -21.28 -5.31 36.76
C PRO A 505 -20.10 -5.54 35.80
N LEU A 506 -20.17 -6.56 34.92
CA LEU A 506 -19.13 -6.89 33.95
C LEU A 506 -19.45 -6.41 32.52
N GLY A 507 -20.38 -5.47 32.40
CA GLY A 507 -20.77 -4.85 31.13
C GLY A 507 -22.21 -5.11 30.72
N ARG A 508 -22.51 -4.87 29.44
CA ARG A 508 -23.87 -4.87 28.89
C ARG A 508 -23.94 -5.58 27.53
N ASN A 509 -23.58 -6.85 27.52
CA ASN A 509 -23.62 -7.71 26.34
C ASN A 509 -23.86 -9.16 26.77
N GLU A 510 -24.59 -9.95 25.98
CA GLU A 510 -24.90 -11.34 26.33
C GLU A 510 -23.73 -12.31 26.14
N GLY A 511 -22.91 -12.08 25.11
CA GLY A 511 -21.82 -12.96 24.69
C GLY A 511 -20.42 -12.38 24.87
N ARG A 512 -20.27 -11.15 25.37
CA ARG A 512 -18.98 -10.48 25.52
C ARG A 512 -18.80 -9.85 26.90
N ILE A 513 -17.62 -10.03 27.49
CA ILE A 513 -17.09 -9.27 28.62
C ILE A 513 -15.75 -8.66 28.18
N SER A 514 -15.49 -7.41 28.54
CA SER A 514 -14.15 -6.82 28.47
C SER A 514 -13.76 -6.43 29.90
N VAL A 515 -12.66 -6.98 30.41
CA VAL A 515 -12.18 -6.71 31.78
C VAL A 515 -10.79 -6.09 31.72
N ASP A 516 -10.57 -4.99 32.43
CA ASP A 516 -9.26 -4.35 32.54
C ASP A 516 -8.43 -5.00 33.66
N LEU A 517 -7.32 -5.65 33.31
CA LEU A 517 -6.44 -6.30 34.27
C LEU A 517 -5.65 -5.32 35.15
N THR A 518 -5.56 -4.04 34.74
CA THR A 518 -4.96 -3.00 35.59
C THR A 518 -5.85 -2.67 36.78
N SER A 519 -7.14 -3.02 36.72
CA SER A 519 -8.12 -2.76 37.78
C SER A 519 -8.11 -3.77 38.94
N VAL A 520 -7.21 -4.77 38.95
CA VAL A 520 -7.28 -5.90 39.91
C VAL A 520 -7.32 -5.50 41.39
N GLU A 521 -6.74 -4.36 41.77
CA GLU A 521 -6.79 -3.88 43.17
C GLU A 521 -8.11 -3.19 43.53
N THR A 522 -8.87 -2.74 42.53
CA THR A 522 -10.11 -1.95 42.71
C THR A 522 -11.36 -2.67 42.22
N ASN A 523 -11.21 -3.73 41.42
CA ASN A 523 -12.29 -4.51 40.86
C ASN A 523 -12.59 -5.73 41.74
N GLU A 524 -13.73 -5.72 42.42
CA GLU A 524 -14.14 -6.80 43.33
C GLU A 524 -14.36 -8.16 42.65
N TYR A 525 -14.51 -8.18 41.31
CA TYR A 525 -14.73 -9.39 40.54
C TYR A 525 -13.45 -10.03 40.03
N LEU A 526 -12.31 -9.33 40.10
CA LEU A 526 -11.05 -9.77 39.52
C LEU A 526 -10.02 -10.03 40.61
N THR A 527 -9.37 -11.19 40.55
CA THR A 527 -8.24 -11.52 41.42
C THR A 527 -7.07 -12.02 40.58
N ALA A 528 -5.84 -11.84 41.08
CA ALA A 528 -4.64 -12.31 40.42
C ALA A 528 -3.69 -13.01 41.41
N ALA A 529 -3.03 -14.06 40.94
CA ALA A 529 -1.96 -14.77 41.65
C ALA A 529 -0.77 -14.93 40.70
N ALA A 530 0.38 -14.35 41.07
CA ALA A 530 1.61 -14.45 40.29
C ALA A 530 2.49 -15.61 40.81
N ASP A 531 3.01 -16.42 39.89
CA ASP A 531 3.99 -17.46 40.12
C ASP A 531 5.04 -17.47 38.98
N GLY A 532 6.25 -17.00 39.28
CA GLY A 532 7.28 -16.75 38.26
C GLY A 532 6.79 -15.78 37.17
N ASN A 533 6.93 -16.19 35.90
CA ASN A 533 6.47 -15.42 34.74
C ASN A 533 5.00 -15.69 34.38
N THR A 534 4.24 -16.34 35.26
CA THR A 534 2.83 -16.65 35.03
C THR A 534 1.96 -15.86 36.00
N ILE A 535 0.96 -15.16 35.49
CA ILE A 535 -0.05 -14.48 36.32
C ILE A 535 -1.39 -15.15 36.06
N THR A 536 -1.90 -15.87 37.05
CA THR A 536 -3.22 -16.49 36.99
C THR A 536 -4.27 -15.48 37.44
N TYR A 537 -5.23 -15.18 36.58
CA TYR A 537 -6.39 -14.34 36.87
C TYR A 537 -7.63 -15.19 37.07
N THR A 538 -8.45 -14.83 38.06
CA THR A 538 -9.80 -15.37 38.24
C THR A 538 -10.79 -14.22 38.17
N LEU A 539 -11.68 -14.28 37.17
CA LEU A 539 -12.82 -13.39 37.02
C LEU A 539 -14.06 -14.09 37.57
N SER A 540 -14.67 -13.50 38.60
CA SER A 540 -15.89 -13.99 39.25
C SER A 540 -17.12 -13.16 38.85
N GLY A 541 -18.31 -13.57 39.28
CA GLY A 541 -19.55 -12.82 39.03
C GLY A 541 -20.04 -12.86 37.59
N ILE A 542 -19.60 -13.84 36.79
CA ILE A 542 -20.11 -14.09 35.44
C ILE A 542 -21.53 -14.64 35.56
N GLY A 543 -22.48 -13.71 35.54
CA GLY A 543 -23.92 -13.95 35.61
C GLY A 543 -24.67 -13.14 34.57
N ALA A 544 -25.98 -12.95 34.75
CA ALA A 544 -26.75 -12.00 33.93
C ALA A 544 -26.09 -10.60 33.95
N PRO A 545 -25.91 -9.93 32.79
CA PRO A 545 -26.57 -10.18 31.51
C PRO A 545 -25.85 -11.16 30.55
N HIS A 546 -24.77 -11.81 30.95
CA HIS A 546 -23.89 -12.60 30.07
C HIS A 546 -24.42 -14.03 29.80
N THR A 547 -25.68 -14.15 29.38
CA THR A 547 -26.38 -15.42 29.21
C THR A 547 -25.71 -16.36 28.22
N GLN A 548 -25.19 -15.86 27.10
CA GLN A 548 -24.54 -16.73 26.12
C GLN A 548 -23.24 -17.35 26.66
N ILE A 549 -22.47 -16.61 27.49
CA ILE A 549 -21.29 -17.18 28.16
C ILE A 549 -21.71 -18.30 29.11
N MET A 550 -22.77 -18.09 29.90
CA MET A 550 -23.30 -19.09 30.85
C MET A 550 -23.88 -20.33 30.16
N ASP A 551 -24.59 -20.14 29.05
CA ASP A 551 -25.32 -21.21 28.36
C ASP A 551 -24.39 -22.05 27.48
N LEU A 552 -23.46 -21.40 26.76
CA LEU A 552 -22.53 -22.08 25.86
C LEU A 552 -21.32 -22.64 26.60
N LYS A 553 -20.92 -21.98 27.70
CA LYS A 553 -19.78 -22.36 28.56
C LYS A 553 -18.46 -22.51 27.84
N GLN A 554 -18.35 -21.93 26.65
CA GLN A 554 -17.17 -21.98 25.83
C GLN A 554 -17.06 -20.74 24.95
N GLY A 555 -15.84 -20.47 24.50
CA GLY A 555 -15.58 -19.37 23.59
C GLY A 555 -14.10 -19.03 23.51
N PHE A 556 -13.80 -17.75 23.28
CA PHE A 556 -12.44 -17.27 23.09
C PHE A 556 -12.07 -16.15 24.07
N ILE A 557 -10.76 -16.07 24.32
CA ILE A 557 -10.11 -15.03 25.08
C ILE A 557 -9.07 -14.35 24.19
N ASP A 558 -9.09 -13.03 24.10
CA ASP A 558 -8.02 -12.24 23.48
C ASP A 558 -7.76 -10.95 24.26
N GLY A 559 -6.56 -10.39 24.10
CA GLY A 559 -6.09 -9.23 24.83
C GLY A 559 -5.78 -8.05 23.94
N LYS A 560 -5.98 -6.84 24.49
CA LYS A 560 -5.46 -5.58 23.99
C LYS A 560 -4.83 -4.81 25.13
N LEU A 561 -3.50 -4.73 25.09
CA LEU A 561 -2.69 -3.96 26.03
C LEU A 561 -2.38 -2.59 25.44
N SER A 562 -2.53 -1.54 26.24
CA SER A 562 -2.29 -0.14 25.86
C SER A 562 -1.07 0.39 26.63
N VAL A 563 0.05 0.55 25.94
CA VAL A 563 1.32 0.99 26.53
C VAL A 563 1.62 2.43 26.13
N CYS A 564 1.92 3.28 27.11
CA CYS A 564 2.32 4.66 26.91
C CYS A 564 3.81 4.72 26.58
N ALA A 565 4.13 5.28 25.42
CA ALA A 565 5.48 5.41 24.92
C ALA A 565 5.72 6.84 24.43
N GLN A 566 6.98 7.18 24.26
CA GLN A 566 7.40 8.44 23.67
C GLN A 566 8.24 8.15 22.44
N ALA A 567 7.89 8.80 21.33
CA ALA A 567 8.71 8.75 20.12
C ALA A 567 10.10 9.29 20.47
N PRO A 568 11.14 8.45 20.41
CA PRO A 568 12.43 8.79 20.96
C PRO A 568 13.17 9.80 20.08
N ASP A 569 13.90 10.71 20.73
CA ASP A 569 14.81 11.66 20.07
C ASP A 569 16.10 10.99 19.56
N GLN A 570 16.20 9.67 19.60
CA GLN A 570 17.26 8.83 19.01
C GLN A 570 16.61 7.52 18.56
N THR A 571 17.30 6.64 17.84
CA THR A 571 16.78 5.29 17.59
C THR A 571 17.22 4.39 18.75
N PRO A 572 16.39 4.15 19.78
CA PRO A 572 16.80 3.38 20.94
C PRO A 572 16.80 1.89 20.57
N GLU A 573 17.72 1.14 21.17
CA GLU A 573 17.75 -0.33 21.08
C GLU A 573 16.68 -0.99 21.99
N SER A 574 15.99 -0.20 22.81
CA SER A 574 14.96 -0.64 23.76
C SER A 574 13.77 0.32 23.77
N ALA A 575 12.61 -0.14 24.22
CA ALA A 575 11.40 0.70 24.31
C ALA A 575 11.61 1.95 25.21
N SER A 576 11.24 3.12 24.69
CA SER A 576 11.16 4.43 25.33
C SER A 576 9.78 4.64 25.96
N LEU A 577 9.60 4.07 27.15
CA LEU A 577 8.35 4.10 27.90
C LEU A 577 8.18 5.39 28.70
N VAL A 578 6.93 5.83 28.89
CA VAL A 578 6.59 6.97 29.75
C VAL A 578 5.47 6.62 30.70
N ASP A 579 5.43 7.30 31.85
CA ASP A 579 4.28 7.23 32.75
C ASP A 579 3.04 7.74 32.03
N CYS A 580 1.97 6.95 32.01
CA CYS A 580 0.73 7.32 31.35
C CYS A 580 0.10 8.61 31.92
N ALA A 581 0.42 8.99 33.16
CA ALA A 581 -0.01 10.26 33.75
C ALA A 581 0.63 11.49 33.08
N THR A 582 1.77 11.32 32.38
CA THR A 582 2.52 12.40 31.72
C THR A 582 2.29 12.47 30.21
N MET A 583 1.34 11.69 29.66
CA MET A 583 1.03 11.67 28.23
C MET A 583 0.81 13.05 27.62
N ALA A 584 0.17 13.97 28.36
CA ALA A 584 -0.11 15.33 27.90
C ALA A 584 1.10 16.29 27.92
N GLU A 585 2.26 15.87 28.46
CA GLU A 585 3.45 16.71 28.58
C GLU A 585 4.23 16.87 27.27
N SER A 586 4.00 16.00 26.27
CA SER A 586 4.70 16.05 24.98
C SER A 586 3.85 15.49 23.84
N ASN A 587 3.88 16.15 22.68
CA ASN A 587 3.25 15.66 21.43
C ASN A 587 3.98 14.45 20.83
N ALA A 588 5.18 14.12 21.33
CA ALA A 588 5.90 12.90 20.98
C ALA A 588 5.35 11.67 21.71
N ASN A 589 4.54 11.86 22.77
CA ASN A 589 3.93 10.77 23.50
C ASN A 589 2.76 10.17 22.71
N PHE A 590 2.66 8.84 22.72
CA PHE A 590 1.61 8.12 22.00
C PHE A 590 1.34 6.75 22.65
N THR A 591 0.18 6.17 22.35
CA THR A 591 -0.20 4.85 22.86
C THR A 591 0.11 3.79 21.82
N VAL A 592 0.83 2.75 22.22
CA VAL A 592 1.07 1.55 21.44
C VAL A 592 0.12 0.45 21.90
N TYR A 593 -0.58 -0.15 20.95
CA TYR A 593 -1.41 -1.33 21.22
C TYR A 593 -0.66 -2.63 20.94
N VAL A 594 -0.74 -3.56 21.90
CA VAL A 594 -0.16 -4.90 21.82
C VAL A 594 -1.26 -5.95 21.97
N GLY A 595 -1.53 -6.66 20.87
CA GLY A 595 -2.49 -7.77 20.84
C GLY A 595 -1.88 -9.13 21.21
N SER A 596 -2.72 -10.08 21.63
CA SER A 596 -2.33 -11.43 22.03
C SER A 596 -2.56 -12.51 20.96
N ASN A 597 -2.24 -13.77 21.31
CA ASN A 597 -2.88 -14.95 20.72
C ASN A 597 -4.40 -14.98 21.04
N LYS A 598 -5.18 -15.75 20.29
CA LYS A 598 -6.59 -16.03 20.61
C LYS A 598 -6.65 -17.38 21.32
N ALA A 599 -6.90 -17.36 22.63
CA ALA A 599 -7.03 -18.55 23.46
C ALA A 599 -8.49 -19.01 23.53
N SER A 600 -8.73 -20.24 23.96
CA SER A 600 -10.08 -20.77 24.21
C SER A 600 -10.49 -20.55 25.68
N PHE A 601 -11.79 -20.59 25.96
CA PHE A 601 -12.26 -20.99 27.27
C PHE A 601 -13.30 -22.10 27.14
N SER A 602 -13.36 -22.97 28.13
CA SER A 602 -14.29 -24.10 28.23
C SER A 602 -14.39 -24.58 29.68
N GLU A 603 -15.31 -25.49 29.99
CA GLU A 603 -15.48 -26.00 31.36
C GLU A 603 -14.23 -26.72 31.90
N ASP A 604 -13.40 -27.30 31.02
CA ASP A 604 -12.18 -28.04 31.39
C ASP A 604 -10.88 -27.35 30.92
N GLY A 605 -10.98 -26.16 30.32
CA GLY A 605 -9.82 -25.42 29.78
C GLY A 605 -9.25 -26.01 28.48
N SER A 606 -9.94 -26.95 27.84
CA SER A 606 -9.54 -27.50 26.54
C SER A 606 -9.75 -26.51 25.39
N ASP A 607 -9.01 -26.72 24.30
CA ASP A 607 -9.22 -26.00 23.04
C ASP A 607 -10.59 -26.29 22.45
N ILE A 608 -11.22 -25.25 21.89
CA ILE A 608 -12.42 -25.40 21.07
C ILE A 608 -12.07 -25.24 19.58
N ALA A 609 -13.00 -25.67 18.71
CA ALA A 609 -12.82 -25.49 17.27
C ALA A 609 -12.74 -24.00 16.92
N MET A 610 -11.61 -23.59 16.35
CA MET A 610 -11.40 -22.21 15.90
C MET A 610 -12.44 -21.82 14.84
N ARG A 611 -12.88 -20.55 14.90
CA ARG A 611 -13.65 -19.94 13.81
C ARG A 611 -12.84 -20.03 12.52
N ALA A 612 -13.50 -20.39 11.42
CA ALA A 612 -12.86 -20.47 10.12
C ALA A 612 -12.24 -19.12 9.71
N MET A 613 -10.94 -19.11 9.42
CA MET A 613 -10.27 -17.95 8.84
C MET A 613 -10.56 -17.91 7.35
N VAL A 614 -11.29 -16.87 6.95
CA VAL A 614 -11.73 -16.66 5.57
C VAL A 614 -11.19 -15.36 4.98
N ALA A 615 -10.20 -14.74 5.62
CA ALA A 615 -9.44 -13.60 5.11
C ALA A 615 -7.98 -13.74 5.58
N SER A 616 -7.08 -12.96 5.01
CA SER A 616 -5.65 -13.00 5.35
C SER A 616 -5.24 -11.75 6.13
N GLU A 617 -4.71 -11.94 7.35
CA GLU A 617 -4.22 -10.83 8.18
C GLU A 617 -3.11 -10.04 7.48
N ALA A 618 -2.20 -10.75 6.80
CA ALA A 618 -1.10 -10.14 6.05
C ALA A 618 -1.59 -9.25 4.92
N LYS A 619 -2.70 -9.64 4.25
CA LYS A 619 -3.30 -8.84 3.20
C LYS A 619 -3.96 -7.57 3.72
N CYS A 620 -4.63 -7.63 4.88
CA CYS A 620 -5.11 -6.41 5.54
C CYS A 620 -3.93 -5.48 5.90
N ALA A 621 -2.87 -6.04 6.47
CA ALA A 621 -1.68 -5.30 6.89
C ALA A 621 -0.88 -4.68 5.72
N SER A 622 -1.01 -5.22 4.50
CA SER A 622 -0.38 -4.65 3.31
C SER A 622 -0.82 -3.20 3.04
N CYS A 623 -2.07 -2.87 3.38
CA CYS A 623 -2.62 -1.53 3.21
C CYS A 623 -2.72 -0.75 4.53
N HIS A 624 -3.06 -1.43 5.63
CA HIS A 624 -3.38 -0.79 6.91
C HIS A 624 -2.27 -0.85 7.96
N GLU A 625 -1.12 -1.43 7.64
CA GLU A 625 -0.04 -1.74 8.59
C GLU A 625 -0.38 -2.88 9.57
N LYS A 626 0.64 -3.42 10.23
CA LYS A 626 0.49 -4.55 11.17
C LYS A 626 -0.21 -4.10 12.45
N GLN A 627 -1.28 -4.80 12.83
CA GLN A 627 -2.13 -4.48 13.99
C GLN A 627 -2.63 -3.03 13.94
N ALA A 628 -3.18 -2.64 12.79
CA ALA A 628 -3.87 -1.37 12.60
C ALA A 628 -4.96 -1.17 13.68
N ASP A 629 -5.02 0.02 14.27
CA ASP A 629 -6.03 0.33 15.27
C ASP A 629 -7.29 0.93 14.64
N PHE A 630 -8.44 0.38 15.02
CA PHE A 630 -9.75 0.85 14.57
C PHE A 630 -10.56 1.48 15.70
N SER A 631 -9.92 1.94 16.78
CA SER A 631 -10.61 2.62 17.89
C SER A 631 -11.28 3.92 17.43
N GLU A 632 -10.61 4.69 16.56
CA GLU A 632 -11.19 5.89 15.94
C GLU A 632 -12.44 5.62 15.09
N SER A 633 -12.57 4.42 14.53
CA SER A 633 -13.80 4.03 13.82
C SER A 633 -15.04 3.96 14.73
N HIS A 634 -14.85 4.04 16.05
CA HIS A 634 -15.88 3.95 17.08
C HIS A 634 -16.13 5.28 17.84
N SER A 635 -15.40 6.36 17.51
CA SER A 635 -15.42 7.62 18.28
C SER A 635 -16.73 8.42 18.18
N TYR A 636 -17.64 8.08 17.26
CA TYR A 636 -18.85 8.85 17.00
C TYR A 636 -19.85 8.94 18.16
N LYS A 637 -19.98 7.91 19.02
CA LYS A 637 -21.08 7.86 20.01
C LYS A 637 -20.66 8.01 21.47
N TYR A 638 -19.70 7.22 21.93
CA TYR A 638 -19.40 7.08 23.35
C TYR A 638 -17.89 6.95 23.57
N ALA A 639 -17.24 8.04 23.97
CA ALA A 639 -15.88 8.00 24.50
C ALA A 639 -15.82 7.24 25.84
N GLY A 640 -14.69 6.59 26.13
CA GLY A 640 -14.36 5.93 27.40
C GLY A 640 -14.29 4.39 27.38
N ALA A 641 -14.01 3.84 28.56
CA ALA A 641 -13.65 2.43 28.79
C ALA A 641 -14.75 1.38 28.43
N PRO A 642 -14.38 0.23 27.83
CA PRO A 642 -15.27 -0.84 27.36
C PRO A 642 -15.93 -1.68 28.46
N ASP A 643 -15.49 -1.62 29.71
CA ASP A 643 -16.04 -2.42 30.82
C ASP A 643 -17.34 -1.85 31.41
N ASN A 644 -17.86 -0.74 30.87
CA ASN A 644 -19.00 -0.02 31.44
C ASN A 644 -20.20 0.13 30.47
N SER A 645 -21.32 -0.52 30.81
CA SER A 645 -22.64 -0.26 30.22
C SER A 645 -22.62 -0.17 28.68
N CYS A 646 -23.04 0.96 28.10
CA CYS A 646 -23.09 1.19 26.64
C CYS A 646 -21.74 1.00 25.94
N ARG A 647 -20.63 1.21 26.64
CA ARG A 647 -19.27 1.16 26.08
C ARG A 647 -18.77 -0.27 25.87
N ALA A 648 -19.43 -1.27 26.46
CA ALA A 648 -19.23 -2.69 26.15
C ALA A 648 -19.35 -3.01 24.65
N CYS A 649 -20.03 -2.15 23.88
CA CYS A 649 -20.10 -2.26 22.42
C CYS A 649 -19.58 -1.03 21.68
N HIS A 650 -19.48 0.13 22.35
CA HIS A 650 -19.24 1.43 21.69
C HIS A 650 -17.96 2.13 22.10
N ALA A 651 -17.10 1.53 22.94
CA ALA A 651 -15.85 2.14 23.35
C ALA A 651 -14.95 2.48 22.15
N SER A 652 -14.38 3.68 22.18
CA SER A 652 -13.29 4.13 21.32
C SER A 652 -11.99 4.33 22.08
N GLU A 653 -11.96 4.07 23.40
CA GLU A 653 -10.80 4.31 24.27
C GLU A 653 -10.51 3.10 25.17
N PRO A 654 -9.97 2.00 24.61
CA PRO A 654 -9.90 1.70 23.18
C PRO A 654 -11.12 0.87 22.71
N ASN A 655 -11.29 0.74 21.40
CA ASN A 655 -11.97 -0.46 20.88
C ASN A 655 -11.12 -1.68 21.25
N THR A 656 -11.71 -2.79 21.70
CA THR A 656 -10.91 -3.88 22.26
C THR A 656 -10.46 -4.96 21.27
N ALA A 657 -10.84 -4.88 19.99
CA ALA A 657 -10.32 -5.78 18.96
C ALA A 657 -8.94 -5.32 18.43
N VAL A 658 -8.15 -6.28 17.94
CA VAL A 658 -6.82 -6.02 17.35
C VAL A 658 -6.67 -6.70 15.99
N LYS A 659 -6.77 -8.04 15.94
CA LYS A 659 -6.62 -8.81 14.69
C LYS A 659 -7.88 -8.72 13.84
N LEU A 660 -7.70 -8.70 12.51
CA LEU A 660 -8.76 -8.42 11.55
C LEU A 660 -9.36 -9.67 10.92
N ALA A 661 -8.58 -10.76 10.80
CA ALA A 661 -8.97 -11.97 10.07
C ALA A 661 -9.41 -13.14 10.97
N ASP A 662 -9.14 -13.09 12.28
CA ASP A 662 -9.36 -14.20 13.22
C ASP A 662 -10.76 -14.23 13.85
N GLY A 663 -11.62 -13.26 13.51
CA GLY A 663 -12.97 -13.11 14.06
C GLY A 663 -13.08 -12.17 15.26
N SER A 664 -12.01 -11.53 15.72
CA SER A 664 -12.08 -10.55 16.84
C SER A 664 -13.08 -9.42 16.56
N CYS A 665 -13.11 -8.91 15.33
CA CYS A 665 -14.12 -7.92 14.91
C CYS A 665 -15.53 -8.53 14.83
N VAL A 666 -15.65 -9.80 14.44
CA VAL A 666 -16.91 -10.53 14.22
C VAL A 666 -17.61 -10.87 15.55
N ALA A 667 -16.87 -10.89 16.66
CA ALA A 667 -17.46 -10.98 18.01
C ALA A 667 -18.56 -9.94 18.24
N CYS A 668 -18.44 -8.77 17.59
CA CYS A 668 -19.50 -7.78 17.51
C CYS A 668 -20.14 -7.74 16.12
N HIS A 669 -19.34 -7.52 15.06
CA HIS A 669 -19.83 -7.33 13.69
C HIS A 669 -20.32 -8.64 13.06
N ASN A 670 -21.48 -9.13 13.49
CA ASN A 670 -22.10 -10.36 13.03
C ASN A 670 -23.56 -10.15 12.62
N GLY A 671 -24.24 -11.27 12.30
CA GLY A 671 -25.61 -11.28 11.79
C GLY A 671 -26.68 -10.83 12.78
N ALA A 672 -26.35 -10.59 14.05
CA ALA A 672 -27.34 -10.28 15.09
C ALA A 672 -27.04 -8.95 15.82
N PRO A 673 -27.05 -7.79 15.13
CA PRO A 673 -26.82 -6.49 15.77
C PRO A 673 -27.85 -6.19 16.87
N ALA A 674 -27.39 -5.68 18.01
CA ALA A 674 -28.20 -5.61 19.22
C ALA A 674 -29.41 -4.67 19.20
N HIS A 675 -29.25 -3.45 18.64
CA HIS A 675 -30.31 -2.45 18.59
C HIS A 675 -29.97 -1.31 17.62
N ALA A 676 -30.95 -0.41 17.36
CA ALA A 676 -30.81 0.70 16.41
C ALA A 676 -30.24 0.23 15.06
N ILE A 677 -30.70 -0.97 14.67
CA ILE A 677 -30.20 -1.77 13.56
C ILE A 677 -30.29 -0.95 12.27
N LYS A 678 -29.33 -1.18 11.38
CA LYS A 678 -29.24 -0.52 10.08
C LYS A 678 -29.75 -1.42 8.98
N ALA A 679 -30.26 -0.81 7.91
CA ALA A 679 -30.61 -1.52 6.69
C ALA A 679 -29.35 -2.13 6.06
N PHE A 680 -29.54 -3.13 5.21
CA PHE A 680 -28.46 -3.93 4.61
C PHE A 680 -27.42 -3.10 3.83
N ASP A 681 -27.86 -2.09 3.10
CA ASP A 681 -27.04 -1.16 2.33
C ASP A 681 -26.02 -0.35 3.16
N ARG A 682 -26.18 -0.37 4.49
CA ARG A 682 -25.19 0.08 5.47
C ARG A 682 -25.15 -0.85 6.69
N GLY A 683 -25.21 -2.15 6.42
CA GLY A 683 -25.28 -3.23 7.40
C GLY A 683 -24.09 -3.28 8.37
N PHE A 684 -24.28 -3.99 9.48
CA PHE A 684 -23.34 -4.08 10.59
C PHE A 684 -22.47 -5.37 10.57
N ASP A 685 -22.99 -6.45 9.99
CA ASP A 685 -22.28 -7.71 9.78
C ASP A 685 -20.94 -7.49 9.06
N PHE A 686 -19.85 -8.11 9.54
CA PHE A 686 -18.48 -7.73 9.16
C PHE A 686 -18.23 -7.83 7.66
N LYS A 687 -18.62 -8.93 7.03
CA LYS A 687 -18.47 -9.10 5.56
C LYS A 687 -19.28 -8.08 4.77
N VAL A 688 -20.49 -7.74 5.23
CA VAL A 688 -21.32 -6.69 4.59
C VAL A 688 -20.70 -5.31 4.77
N LEU A 689 -20.20 -5.01 5.97
CA LEU A 689 -19.51 -3.76 6.28
C LEU A 689 -18.25 -3.59 5.43
N ILE A 690 -17.33 -4.56 5.47
CA ILE A 690 -16.02 -4.49 4.81
C ILE A 690 -16.16 -4.50 3.29
N HIS A 691 -16.99 -5.37 2.72
CA HIS A 691 -17.25 -5.33 1.27
C HIS A 691 -17.89 -4.01 0.86
N GLY A 692 -18.90 -3.54 1.61
CA GLY A 692 -19.60 -2.29 1.29
C GLY A 692 -18.69 -1.06 1.33
N LEU A 693 -17.71 -1.02 2.25
CA LEU A 693 -16.70 0.04 2.35
C LEU A 693 -15.75 0.04 1.15
N HIS A 694 -15.09 -1.09 0.87
CA HIS A 694 -14.04 -1.16 -0.15
C HIS A 694 -14.59 -1.24 -1.60
N ALA A 695 -15.86 -1.63 -1.77
CA ALA A 695 -16.54 -1.63 -3.07
C ALA A 695 -17.31 -0.34 -3.38
N ASP A 696 -17.27 0.63 -2.45
CA ASP A 696 -18.07 1.86 -2.51
C ASP A 696 -19.56 1.58 -2.77
N LYS A 697 -20.13 0.62 -2.01
CA LYS A 697 -21.56 0.25 -2.10
C LYS A 697 -22.34 0.62 -0.85
N ARG A 698 -21.64 1.07 0.20
CA ARG A 698 -22.25 1.51 1.45
C ARG A 698 -22.94 2.86 1.27
N THR A 699 -24.22 2.95 1.63
CA THR A 699 -25.03 4.17 1.40
C THR A 699 -24.98 5.17 2.56
N GLY A 700 -24.38 4.80 3.69
CA GLY A 700 -24.28 5.71 4.83
C GLY A 700 -23.23 5.33 5.86
N TYR A 701 -22.58 6.37 6.38
CA TYR A 701 -21.51 6.29 7.36
C TYR A 701 -21.99 6.77 8.72
N TYR A 702 -21.26 6.42 9.78
CA TYR A 702 -21.49 6.97 11.12
C TYR A 702 -20.82 8.33 11.27
N ASN A 703 -19.64 8.50 10.68
CA ASN A 703 -19.04 9.81 10.51
C ASN A 703 -19.92 10.65 9.55
N PRO A 704 -20.50 11.79 10.00
CA PRO A 704 -21.36 12.62 9.17
C PRO A 704 -20.61 13.31 8.02
N ASN A 705 -19.27 13.38 8.11
CA ASN A 705 -18.41 13.92 7.07
C ASN A 705 -18.00 12.86 6.04
N LYS A 706 -18.56 11.64 6.13
CA LYS A 706 -18.33 10.58 5.16
C LYS A 706 -19.61 10.23 4.40
N ALA A 707 -19.49 10.14 3.09
CA ALA A 707 -20.52 9.75 2.16
C ALA A 707 -20.03 8.61 1.26
N LYS A 708 -20.97 8.07 0.48
CA LYS A 708 -20.65 7.14 -0.59
C LYS A 708 -19.83 7.88 -1.66
N GLY A 709 -18.74 7.27 -2.10
CA GLY A 709 -17.75 7.86 -3.00
C GLY A 709 -16.45 8.23 -2.29
N ASP A 710 -16.48 8.39 -0.96
CA ASP A 710 -15.35 8.94 -0.22
C ASP A 710 -14.22 7.94 0.04
N ILE A 711 -14.44 6.63 -0.13
CA ILE A 711 -13.38 5.64 0.06
C ILE A 711 -12.67 5.40 -1.27
N THR A 712 -11.44 5.90 -1.38
CA THR A 712 -10.61 5.73 -2.57
C THR A 712 -9.82 4.43 -2.53
N PHE A 713 -10.52 3.29 -2.70
CA PHE A 713 -9.86 1.97 -2.68
C PHE A 713 -8.85 1.83 -3.84
N PRO A 714 -7.55 1.61 -3.57
CA PRO A 714 -6.49 1.66 -4.59
C PRO A 714 -6.42 0.42 -5.49
N ASN A 715 -7.23 -0.60 -5.19
CA ASN A 715 -7.33 -1.85 -5.94
C ASN A 715 -8.75 -2.06 -6.49
N HIS A 716 -9.03 -3.19 -7.14
CA HIS A 716 -10.38 -3.51 -7.56
C HIS A 716 -11.10 -4.38 -6.53
N TYR A 717 -12.29 -3.97 -6.07
CA TYR A 717 -13.08 -4.73 -5.08
C TYR A 717 -13.53 -6.12 -5.53
N GLY A 718 -13.58 -6.35 -6.84
CA GLY A 718 -13.77 -7.65 -7.46
C GLY A 718 -12.52 -8.53 -7.48
N ASP A 719 -11.32 -8.00 -7.27
CA ASP A 719 -10.14 -8.86 -7.06
C ASP A 719 -10.19 -9.41 -5.63
N CYS A 720 -10.79 -10.58 -5.48
CA CYS A 720 -10.97 -11.23 -4.18
C CYS A 720 -9.62 -11.52 -3.50
N ALA A 721 -8.53 -11.67 -4.28
CA ALA A 721 -7.22 -12.00 -3.75
C ALA A 721 -6.60 -10.85 -2.94
N VAL A 722 -7.15 -9.64 -3.02
CA VAL A 722 -6.71 -8.49 -2.22
C VAL A 722 -6.97 -8.71 -0.72
N CYS A 723 -7.94 -9.54 -0.34
CA CYS A 723 -8.22 -9.85 1.07
C CYS A 723 -8.21 -11.36 1.38
N HIS A 724 -8.48 -12.21 0.38
CA HIS A 724 -8.67 -13.64 0.55
C HIS A 724 -7.52 -14.44 -0.05
N ASP A 725 -7.04 -15.44 0.69
CA ASP A 725 -6.11 -16.43 0.18
C ASP A 725 -6.85 -17.51 -0.61
N LYS A 726 -6.16 -18.09 -1.59
CA LYS A 726 -6.70 -19.16 -2.43
C LYS A 726 -7.14 -20.33 -1.54
N GLY A 727 -8.39 -20.77 -1.69
CA GLY A 727 -8.97 -21.85 -0.88
C GLY A 727 -9.74 -21.36 0.35
N GLN A 728 -9.75 -20.06 0.67
CA GLN A 728 -10.58 -19.52 1.75
C GLN A 728 -12.05 -19.40 1.36
N LEU A 729 -12.37 -19.37 0.07
CA LEU A 729 -13.70 -19.05 -0.45
C LEU A 729 -14.38 -20.27 -1.09
N THR A 730 -14.26 -21.42 -0.42
CA THR A 730 -14.96 -22.65 -0.82
C THR A 730 -16.47 -22.61 -0.54
N MET A 731 -16.93 -21.67 0.30
CA MET A 731 -18.34 -21.48 0.69
C MET A 731 -19.02 -22.69 1.35
N THR A 732 -18.30 -23.79 1.58
CA THR A 732 -18.85 -25.10 1.99
C THR A 732 -19.71 -25.02 3.26
N ASN A 733 -19.32 -24.18 4.22
CA ASN A 733 -20.03 -24.01 5.50
C ASN A 733 -20.71 -22.65 5.64
N LEU A 734 -20.71 -21.82 4.60
CA LEU A 734 -21.28 -20.47 4.68
C LEU A 734 -22.80 -20.53 4.83
N GLY A 735 -23.48 -21.37 4.05
CA GLY A 735 -24.93 -21.56 4.18
C GLY A 735 -25.37 -22.12 5.54
N ASN A 736 -24.48 -22.74 6.30
CA ASN A 736 -24.81 -23.27 7.64
C ASN A 736 -24.79 -22.18 8.74
N LYS A 737 -24.37 -20.95 8.41
CA LYS A 737 -24.32 -19.83 9.36
C LYS A 737 -25.72 -19.24 9.59
N PRO A 738 -25.95 -18.53 10.71
CA PRO A 738 -27.18 -17.78 10.91
C PRO A 738 -27.31 -16.62 9.91
N ALA A 739 -28.54 -16.26 9.57
CA ALA A 739 -28.84 -15.11 8.71
C ALA A 739 -28.42 -13.78 9.36
N PHE A 740 -28.16 -12.77 8.54
CA PHE A 740 -27.99 -11.39 8.97
C PHE A 740 -29.35 -10.70 9.10
N ALA A 741 -29.74 -10.35 10.33
CA ALA A 741 -30.93 -9.57 10.65
C ALA A 741 -30.65 -8.06 10.53
N ALA A 742 -30.92 -7.50 9.34
CA ALA A 742 -30.87 -6.06 9.10
C ALA A 742 -32.22 -5.40 9.47
N ALA A 743 -32.27 -4.05 9.43
CA ALA A 743 -33.48 -3.31 9.78
C ALA A 743 -34.62 -3.47 8.76
N ASP A 744 -34.26 -3.77 7.52
CA ASP A 744 -35.16 -3.94 6.38
C ASP A 744 -35.50 -5.41 6.08
N GLY A 745 -35.04 -6.33 6.91
CA GLY A 745 -35.32 -7.76 6.82
C GLY A 745 -34.07 -8.61 7.05
N GLU A 746 -34.24 -9.92 6.99
CA GLU A 746 -33.13 -10.86 7.09
C GLU A 746 -32.54 -11.24 5.73
N TYR A 747 -31.26 -11.60 5.76
CA TYR A 747 -30.47 -12.00 4.61
C TYR A 747 -29.70 -13.27 4.94
N SER A 748 -29.87 -14.33 4.14
CA SER A 748 -29.12 -15.57 4.35
C SER A 748 -27.61 -15.35 4.16
N PRO A 749 -26.72 -16.18 4.74
CA PRO A 749 -25.31 -15.85 4.89
C PRO A 749 -24.55 -15.61 3.57
N THR A 750 -24.80 -16.46 2.57
CA THR A 750 -24.17 -16.30 1.26
C THR A 750 -24.76 -15.11 0.51
N VAL A 751 -26.10 -14.95 0.57
CA VAL A 751 -26.76 -13.78 0.00
C VAL A 751 -26.19 -12.49 0.60
N ALA A 752 -26.03 -12.41 1.92
CA ALA A 752 -25.43 -11.25 2.58
C ALA A 752 -24.01 -10.97 2.09
N ALA A 753 -23.19 -12.01 1.88
CA ALA A 753 -21.83 -11.85 1.37
C ALA A 753 -21.77 -11.29 -0.06
N CYS A 754 -22.64 -11.78 -0.95
CA CYS A 754 -22.64 -11.41 -2.37
C CYS A 754 -23.41 -10.10 -2.63
N ALA A 755 -24.57 -9.95 -1.97
CA ALA A 755 -25.45 -8.82 -2.17
C ALA A 755 -24.84 -7.51 -1.66
N SER A 756 -23.91 -7.54 -0.71
CA SER A 756 -23.22 -6.33 -0.24
C SER A 756 -22.55 -5.55 -1.39
N CYS A 757 -22.15 -6.24 -2.46
CA CYS A 757 -21.68 -5.63 -3.71
C CYS A 757 -22.72 -5.64 -4.84
N HIS A 758 -23.40 -6.78 -5.06
CA HIS A 758 -24.22 -7.00 -6.27
C HIS A 758 -25.65 -6.46 -6.16
N ALA A 759 -26.20 -6.39 -4.95
CA ALA A 759 -27.58 -5.97 -4.70
C ALA A 759 -27.71 -5.41 -3.27
N PRO A 760 -27.01 -4.31 -2.92
CA PRO A 760 -27.15 -3.68 -1.60
C PRO A 760 -28.58 -3.16 -1.40
N THR A 761 -29.29 -2.88 -2.49
CA THR A 761 -30.74 -2.68 -2.54
C THR A 761 -31.35 -3.49 -3.68
N ALA A 762 -32.64 -3.79 -3.60
CA ALA A 762 -33.35 -4.56 -4.63
C ALA A 762 -33.58 -3.76 -5.93
N ALA A 763 -33.61 -2.43 -5.84
CA ALA A 763 -33.99 -1.55 -6.95
C ALA A 763 -33.03 -1.71 -8.16
N GLY A 764 -33.58 -2.15 -9.29
CA GLY A 764 -32.82 -2.40 -10.52
C GLY A 764 -31.96 -3.67 -10.46
N LYS A 765 -32.15 -4.53 -9.44
CA LYS A 765 -31.44 -5.79 -9.21
C LYS A 765 -32.40 -6.96 -8.99
N GLU A 766 -33.66 -6.82 -9.42
CA GLU A 766 -34.75 -7.76 -9.15
C GLU A 766 -34.42 -9.17 -9.66
N ALA A 767 -33.81 -9.29 -10.83
CA ALA A 767 -33.41 -10.59 -11.38
C ALA A 767 -32.33 -11.28 -10.52
N ALA A 768 -31.39 -10.53 -9.95
CA ALA A 768 -30.37 -11.07 -9.04
C ALA A 768 -31.02 -11.51 -7.72
N VAL A 769 -31.94 -10.70 -7.18
CA VAL A 769 -32.70 -11.05 -5.97
C VAL A 769 -33.53 -12.32 -6.19
N GLN A 770 -34.21 -12.45 -7.33
CA GLN A 770 -34.94 -13.68 -7.66
C GLN A 770 -34.01 -14.88 -7.83
N HIS A 771 -32.81 -14.69 -8.39
CA HIS A 771 -31.80 -15.73 -8.46
C HIS A 771 -31.35 -16.20 -7.05
N PHE A 772 -31.15 -15.28 -6.10
CA PHE A 772 -30.83 -15.64 -4.72
C PHE A 772 -31.93 -16.52 -4.10
N ILE A 773 -33.19 -16.08 -4.20
CA ILE A 773 -34.35 -16.78 -3.63
C ILE A 773 -34.54 -18.16 -4.28
N ALA A 774 -34.43 -18.25 -5.60
CA ALA A 774 -34.59 -19.50 -6.34
C ALA A 774 -33.55 -20.58 -5.98
N ASN A 775 -32.42 -20.19 -5.37
CA ASN A 775 -31.35 -21.10 -4.97
C ASN A 775 -31.26 -21.31 -3.45
N GLY A 776 -32.36 -21.03 -2.74
CA GLY A 776 -32.51 -21.28 -1.30
C GLY A 776 -31.98 -20.14 -0.41
N GLY A 777 -31.65 -19.00 -1.00
CA GLY A 777 -31.30 -17.79 -0.25
C GLY A 777 -32.54 -17.02 0.22
N VAL A 778 -32.34 -16.15 1.22
CA VAL A 778 -33.34 -15.20 1.71
C VAL A 778 -32.77 -13.79 1.55
N TYR A 779 -33.60 -12.86 1.06
CA TYR A 779 -33.25 -11.46 0.83
C TYR A 779 -34.42 -10.59 1.28
N GLN A 780 -34.19 -9.69 2.26
CA GLN A 780 -35.26 -8.92 2.93
C GLN A 780 -36.40 -9.81 3.45
N GLY A 781 -36.05 -10.99 3.96
CA GLY A 781 -37.01 -11.93 4.52
C GLY A 781 -37.55 -11.49 5.88
N THR A 782 -38.55 -12.23 6.35
CA THR A 782 -39.06 -12.11 7.72
C THR A 782 -38.13 -12.81 8.71
N ALA A 783 -37.99 -12.28 9.92
CA ALA A 783 -37.09 -12.87 10.93
C ALA A 783 -37.42 -14.34 11.22
N GLY A 784 -36.41 -15.22 11.06
CA GLY A 784 -36.51 -16.67 11.21
C GLY A 784 -36.94 -17.43 9.94
N GLU A 785 -37.05 -16.77 8.79
CA GLU A 785 -37.42 -17.40 7.51
C GLU A 785 -36.32 -18.32 6.97
N TYR A 786 -35.06 -17.92 7.12
CA TYR A 786 -33.91 -18.68 6.67
C TYR A 786 -33.66 -19.91 7.53
N VAL A 787 -33.57 -21.07 6.88
CA VAL A 787 -33.16 -22.33 7.51
C VAL A 787 -31.70 -22.61 7.16
N PRO A 788 -30.76 -22.65 8.12
CA PRO A 788 -29.36 -22.96 7.85
C PRO A 788 -29.19 -24.23 7.00
N GLY A 789 -28.34 -24.14 5.98
CA GLY A 789 -28.10 -25.20 5.00
C GLY A 789 -29.04 -25.20 3.79
N SER A 790 -30.03 -24.31 3.72
CA SER A 790 -30.93 -24.21 2.56
C SER A 790 -30.29 -23.57 1.32
N GLU A 791 -29.26 -22.74 1.49
CA GLU A 791 -28.50 -22.16 0.36
C GLU A 791 -27.74 -23.24 -0.43
N SER A 792 -27.90 -23.25 -1.75
CA SER A 792 -27.21 -24.15 -2.67
C SER A 792 -26.05 -23.51 -3.46
N CYS A 793 -25.67 -22.28 -3.09
CA CYS A 793 -24.75 -21.40 -3.82
C CYS A 793 -23.36 -22.03 -4.08
N ALA A 794 -22.80 -22.74 -3.09
CA ALA A 794 -21.46 -23.32 -3.16
C ALA A 794 -21.31 -24.39 -4.26
N THR A 795 -22.42 -24.95 -4.75
CA THR A 795 -22.39 -25.92 -5.86
C THR A 795 -21.89 -25.29 -7.16
N CYS A 796 -22.17 -24.00 -7.37
CA CYS A 796 -21.87 -23.27 -8.60
C CYS A 796 -20.79 -22.19 -8.41
N HIS A 797 -20.77 -21.51 -7.25
CA HIS A 797 -19.97 -20.30 -7.02
C HIS A 797 -18.73 -20.49 -6.14
N ALA A 798 -18.55 -21.64 -5.49
CA ALA A 798 -17.32 -21.91 -4.77
C ALA A 798 -16.09 -21.93 -5.71
N GLU A 799 -14.91 -21.64 -5.17
CA GLU A 799 -13.65 -21.72 -5.92
C GLU A 799 -13.53 -23.03 -6.72
N GLY A 800 -13.14 -22.92 -7.99
CA GLY A 800 -12.98 -24.04 -8.92
C GLY A 800 -14.26 -24.57 -9.57
N LYS A 801 -15.46 -24.15 -9.13
CA LYS A 801 -16.74 -24.57 -9.72
C LYS A 801 -17.03 -23.91 -11.07
N ALA A 802 -18.15 -24.24 -11.69
CA ALA A 802 -18.49 -23.78 -13.05
C ALA A 802 -18.57 -22.25 -13.15
N TYR A 803 -19.16 -21.60 -12.14
CA TYR A 803 -19.25 -20.16 -11.98
C TYR A 803 -18.54 -19.72 -10.69
N GLY A 804 -17.44 -20.41 -10.38
CA GLY A 804 -16.63 -20.15 -9.20
C GLY A 804 -16.20 -18.69 -9.16
N ILE A 805 -16.21 -18.09 -7.97
CA ILE A 805 -15.83 -16.70 -7.78
C ILE A 805 -14.42 -16.38 -8.33
N ASP A 806 -13.52 -17.37 -8.35
CA ASP A 806 -12.17 -17.32 -8.93
C ASP A 806 -12.16 -17.25 -10.46
N LYS A 807 -13.29 -17.53 -11.11
CA LYS A 807 -13.46 -17.48 -12.58
C LYS A 807 -14.31 -16.32 -13.05
N VAL A 808 -15.28 -15.90 -12.25
CA VAL A 808 -16.23 -14.83 -12.63
C VAL A 808 -15.78 -13.44 -12.19
N HIS A 809 -14.76 -13.37 -11.34
CA HIS A 809 -14.13 -12.13 -10.90
C HIS A 809 -12.66 -12.06 -11.38
N PRO A 810 -12.07 -10.85 -11.49
CA PRO A 810 -10.70 -10.66 -11.94
C PRO A 810 -9.66 -10.95 -10.86
N VAL A 811 -9.75 -12.14 -10.27
CA VAL A 811 -8.95 -12.50 -9.11
C VAL A 811 -7.49 -12.71 -9.51
N ASN A 812 -6.57 -12.04 -8.83
CA ASN A 812 -5.13 -12.16 -9.03
C ASN A 812 -4.45 -12.80 -7.82
N TYR A 813 -4.55 -14.13 -7.70
CA TYR A 813 -3.74 -14.88 -6.72
C TYR A 813 -2.29 -14.90 -7.19
N LYS A 814 -1.47 -13.99 -6.66
CA LYS A 814 -0.02 -14.00 -6.85
C LYS A 814 0.65 -15.18 -6.17
#